data_AF-A0AAW0XQD5-F1
#
_entry.id   AF-A0AAW0XQD5-F1
#
_cell.length_a   1.000
_cell.length_b   1.000
_cell.length_c   1.000
_cell.angle_alpha   90.00
_cell.angle_beta   90.00
_cell.angle_gamma   90.00
#
_symmetry.space_group_name_H-M   'P 1'
#
loop_
_entity.id
_entity.type
_entity.pdbx_description
1 polymer ?
#
loop_
_entity_poly.entity_id
_entity_poly.type
_entity_poly.pdbx_seq_one_letter_code
_entity_poly.pdbx_strand_id
1 'polypeptide(L)'
;RCENVKQLVSEVLRLSMASDPLLYLAQTHDTVAKIDALSDEMRTFLRLCLTVDSEDRPVPRNLLSHSLFRPFVISASLIPVPPHFPVIEPSLCLVDFAHYKAKLGAMEHEGDLLKDYPLTLDNDFLQEGERPELRGGKRDKLSERPLREVYHLWQLAGGNVEQELKKQKLVRIKPAILTLPSVMVVEGEFFGGGLHRRQLLESKTIILPLHNLRHRLAHIPPEKYYPLITQGECGTDELETSQLPLVIRERDVEYQFHRLLIFERLLQSYPFKAESILREARKDTLPFYRALVWASLLGVDGAVAHTYQQIDKETPTPTDRQIEVDIPRCHQYDELLSSPQGHVKFTRVLKAWVVSHPHLVYWQGLDSLCAPFLYLNFNNEALAYACLSKFIDKYLHKFFLRDNSAVIQEYLAKFSHMIAFHDPQLFNHLDNIGFIPELYAIPWFLTMYTHVFPLQKIFLLWDTLLLGEASLPLCIGVALLQQLKDRLLQFGFNECILLFSDMPDIDMERVVRESVQVFCSTPPSVTYRQHERPKPDPSKRSSPSPHLSQASQDLVMDAVPVAELKQEKCPRACGADLLELLAHKKSRSGRAKVLVVDIRPSDEFAHGTLADAINLPAESSITHEGLLVPGPQSDVLNSYRGKIICVMGSRHNWEHVIKFAESLVAQEFPRVCTLHQGVEVFRASGALVVPS
;
A
#
# COMPACT_ATOMS: atom_id res chain seq x y z
N ARG A 1 3.35 -19.58 36.99
CA ARG A 1 4.35 -19.14 37.98
C ARG A 1 5.71 -19.53 37.45
N CYS A 2 6.41 -18.62 36.78
CA CYS A 2 7.81 -18.81 36.37
C CYS A 2 8.51 -17.51 36.75
N GLU A 3 8.91 -17.45 38.01
CA GLU A 3 9.77 -16.39 38.49
C GLU A 3 11.17 -16.72 37.99
N ASN A 4 11.77 -15.78 37.24
CA ASN A 4 13.17 -15.76 36.82
C ASN A 4 13.53 -16.48 35.51
N VAL A 5 13.20 -15.84 34.38
CA VAL A 5 13.66 -16.17 33.01
C VAL A 5 15.18 -16.39 32.95
N LYS A 6 15.98 -15.71 33.78
CA LYS A 6 17.43 -15.89 33.84
C LYS A 6 17.86 -17.29 34.29
N GLN A 7 17.14 -17.90 35.24
CA GLN A 7 17.42 -19.27 35.67
C GLN A 7 17.11 -20.26 34.55
N LEU A 8 15.99 -20.05 33.86
CA LEU A 8 15.53 -20.91 32.77
C LEU A 8 16.50 -20.86 31.57
N VAL A 9 16.97 -19.66 31.20
CA VAL A 9 18.02 -19.49 30.18
C VAL A 9 19.33 -20.12 30.63
N SER A 10 19.71 -19.98 31.90
CA SER A 10 20.91 -20.61 32.44
C SER A 10 20.84 -22.14 32.44
N GLU A 11 19.68 -22.74 32.70
CA GLU A 11 19.48 -24.19 32.64
C GLU A 11 19.53 -24.70 31.21
N VAL A 12 18.89 -24.01 30.27
CA VAL A 12 18.94 -24.35 28.84
C VAL A 12 20.37 -24.31 28.31
N LEU A 13 21.15 -23.28 28.67
CA LEU A 13 22.56 -23.17 28.28
C LEU A 13 23.43 -24.27 28.90
N ARG A 14 23.18 -24.67 30.15
CA ARG A 14 23.90 -25.79 30.79
C ARG A 14 23.57 -27.13 30.15
N LEU A 15 22.31 -27.34 29.79
CA LEU A 15 21.84 -28.49 29.03
C LEU A 15 22.53 -28.59 27.67
N SER A 16 22.66 -27.47 26.94
CA SER A 16 23.35 -27.45 25.64
C SER A 16 24.85 -27.67 25.72
N MET A 17 25.47 -27.42 26.88
CA MET A 17 26.91 -27.66 27.09
C MET A 17 27.19 -29.03 27.71
N ALA A 18 26.16 -29.81 28.07
CA ALA A 18 26.32 -31.11 28.69
C ALA A 18 26.68 -32.18 27.65
N SER A 19 27.70 -32.99 27.95
CA SER A 19 28.14 -34.10 27.08
C SER A 19 27.16 -35.29 27.07
N ASP A 20 26.43 -35.51 28.16
CA ASP A 20 25.29 -36.44 28.24
C ASP A 20 24.09 -35.71 28.89
N PRO A 21 23.20 -35.11 28.07
CA PRO A 21 22.04 -34.38 28.57
C PRO A 21 21.08 -35.24 29.41
N LEU A 22 20.99 -36.55 29.12
CA LEU A 22 20.13 -37.47 29.88
C LEU A 22 20.67 -37.67 31.30
N LEU A 23 21.98 -37.87 31.43
CA LEU A 23 22.62 -38.02 32.74
C LEU A 23 22.58 -36.71 33.54
N TYR A 24 22.79 -35.57 32.89
CA TYR A 24 22.67 -34.25 33.52
C TYR A 24 21.26 -34.01 34.09
N LEU A 25 20.21 -34.33 33.32
CA LEU A 25 18.83 -34.27 33.78
C LEU A 25 18.57 -35.24 34.92
N ALA A 26 19.10 -36.46 34.83
CA ALA A 26 18.92 -37.46 35.87
C ALA A 26 19.55 -37.05 37.21
N GLN A 27 20.70 -36.38 37.17
CA GLN A 27 21.40 -35.87 38.36
C GLN A 27 20.69 -34.65 38.96
N THR A 28 20.26 -33.70 38.12
CA THR A 28 19.57 -32.49 38.58
C THR A 28 18.21 -32.78 39.23
N HIS A 29 17.55 -33.87 38.82
CA HIS A 29 16.28 -34.31 39.38
C HIS A 29 16.37 -35.47 40.40
N ASP A 30 17.59 -35.89 40.77
CA ASP A 30 17.83 -37.02 41.68
C ASP A 30 17.14 -38.33 41.26
N THR A 31 17.18 -38.62 39.96
CA THR A 31 16.54 -39.80 39.33
C THR A 31 17.52 -40.73 38.63
N VAL A 32 18.82 -40.65 38.92
CA VAL A 32 19.86 -41.48 38.27
C VAL A 32 19.55 -42.97 38.38
N ALA A 33 19.15 -43.44 39.56
CA ALA A 33 18.78 -44.85 39.79
C ALA A 33 17.61 -45.32 38.90
N LYS A 34 16.69 -44.42 38.51
CA LYS A 34 15.59 -44.75 37.60
C LYS A 34 16.06 -44.87 36.16
N ILE A 35 17.02 -44.05 35.73
CA ILE A 35 17.63 -44.15 34.40
C ILE A 35 18.52 -45.39 34.31
N ASP A 36 19.21 -45.74 35.39
CA ASP A 36 20.05 -46.93 35.46
C ASP A 36 19.23 -48.24 35.44
N ALA A 37 17.97 -48.18 35.86
CA ALA A 37 17.02 -49.29 35.77
C ALA A 37 16.41 -49.49 34.36
N LEU A 38 16.60 -48.54 33.44
CA LEU A 38 16.11 -48.67 32.06
C LEU A 38 16.99 -49.62 31.25
N SER A 39 16.40 -50.29 30.25
CA SER A 39 17.18 -51.07 29.29
C SER A 39 18.15 -50.18 28.50
N ASP A 40 19.25 -50.75 28.03
CA ASP A 40 20.23 -50.01 27.21
C ASP A 40 19.60 -49.42 25.94
N GLU A 41 18.64 -50.13 25.35
CA GLU A 41 17.87 -49.67 24.20
C GLU A 41 17.06 -48.41 24.53
N MET A 42 16.41 -48.37 25.69
CA MET A 42 15.63 -47.22 26.13
C MET A 42 16.54 -46.02 26.47
N ARG A 43 17.68 -46.27 27.13
CA ARG A 43 18.67 -45.22 27.42
C ARG A 43 19.22 -44.60 26.14
N THR A 44 19.55 -45.43 25.14
CA THR A 44 20.09 -44.97 23.85
C THR A 44 19.05 -44.18 23.08
N PHE A 45 17.78 -44.63 23.10
CA PHE A 45 16.68 -43.90 22.49
C PHE A 45 16.43 -42.52 23.13
N LEU A 46 16.45 -42.45 24.47
CA LEU A 46 16.27 -41.19 25.20
C LEU A 46 17.42 -40.20 24.91
N ARG A 47 18.66 -40.68 24.78
CA ARG A 47 19.80 -39.83 24.38
C ARG A 47 19.62 -39.23 22.99
N LEU A 48 19.13 -40.01 22.02
CA LEU A 48 18.81 -39.52 20.67
C LEU A 48 17.67 -38.48 20.68
N CYS A 49 16.69 -38.64 21.56
CA CYS A 49 15.60 -37.66 21.71
C CYS A 49 16.06 -36.34 22.37
N LEU A 50 17.13 -36.41 23.16
CA LEU A 50 17.69 -35.27 23.90
C LEU A 50 18.89 -34.63 23.19
N THR A 51 19.14 -34.94 21.90
CA THR A 51 20.15 -34.26 21.09
C THR A 51 19.88 -32.76 21.03
N VAL A 52 20.81 -31.99 21.60
CA VAL A 52 20.63 -30.55 21.80
C VAL A 52 20.93 -29.77 20.54
N ASP A 53 21.99 -30.15 19.81
CA ASP A 53 22.32 -29.55 18.52
C ASP A 53 21.19 -29.80 17.51
N SER A 54 20.72 -28.75 16.86
CA SER A 54 19.67 -28.82 15.85
C SER A 54 20.12 -29.51 14.57
N GLU A 55 21.41 -29.45 14.23
CA GLU A 55 21.94 -30.08 13.01
C GLU A 55 22.04 -31.60 13.14
N ASP A 56 22.33 -32.09 14.36
CA ASP A 56 22.44 -33.52 14.65
C ASP A 56 21.12 -34.17 15.12
N ARG A 57 20.05 -33.38 15.26
CA ARG A 57 18.77 -33.88 15.78
C ARG A 57 18.14 -34.87 14.80
N PRO A 58 17.88 -36.12 15.21
CA PRO A 58 17.30 -37.12 14.32
C PRO A 58 15.88 -36.73 13.90
N VAL A 59 15.59 -36.80 12.60
CA VAL A 59 14.21 -36.67 12.09
C VAL A 59 13.34 -37.82 12.61
N PRO A 60 11.99 -37.67 12.69
CA PRO A 60 11.11 -38.71 13.24
C PRO A 60 11.30 -40.10 12.63
N ARG A 61 11.61 -40.17 11.32
CA ARG A 61 11.92 -41.43 10.63
C ARG A 61 13.17 -42.13 11.20
N ASN A 62 14.20 -41.38 11.57
CA ASN A 62 15.43 -41.91 12.14
C ASN A 62 15.19 -42.46 13.55
N LEU A 63 14.37 -41.77 14.35
CA LEU A 63 13.95 -42.26 15.68
C LEU A 63 13.15 -43.56 15.58
N LEU A 64 12.25 -43.67 14.61
CA LEU A 64 11.45 -44.88 14.36
C LEU A 64 12.26 -46.06 13.83
N SER A 65 13.48 -45.82 13.32
CA SER A 65 14.40 -46.88 12.90
C SER A 65 15.25 -47.45 14.05
N HIS A 66 15.12 -46.90 15.26
CA HIS A 66 15.87 -47.36 16.44
C HIS A 66 15.49 -48.80 16.83
N SER A 67 16.44 -49.56 17.39
CA SER A 67 16.26 -50.98 17.76
C SER A 67 15.08 -51.24 18.68
N LEU A 68 14.76 -50.27 19.55
CA LEU A 68 13.59 -50.26 20.43
C LEU A 68 12.27 -50.53 19.66
N PHE A 69 12.18 -50.10 18.40
CA PHE A 69 10.98 -50.27 17.58
C PHE A 69 11.01 -51.48 16.64
N ARG A 70 12.10 -52.25 16.62
CA ARG A 70 12.26 -53.45 15.78
C ARG A 70 11.15 -54.50 15.96
N PRO A 71 10.54 -54.69 17.14
CA PRO A 71 9.43 -55.62 17.32
C PRO A 71 8.11 -55.17 16.68
N PHE A 72 7.99 -53.88 16.31
CA PHE A 72 6.75 -53.32 15.79
C PHE A 72 6.78 -53.29 14.26
N VAL A 73 5.69 -53.76 13.63
CA VAL A 73 5.50 -53.60 12.18
C VAL A 73 5.11 -52.14 11.91
N ILE A 74 6.09 -51.32 11.54
CA ILE A 74 5.85 -49.92 11.17
C ILE A 74 5.26 -49.90 9.76
N SER A 75 3.94 -49.78 9.64
CA SER A 75 3.30 -49.60 8.34
C SER A 75 3.79 -48.31 7.70
N ALA A 76 4.25 -48.38 6.45
CA ALA A 76 4.61 -47.20 5.64
C ALA A 76 3.43 -46.23 5.47
N SER A 77 2.20 -46.67 5.74
CA SER A 77 0.97 -45.87 5.71
C SER A 77 0.78 -44.97 6.94
N LEU A 78 1.54 -45.18 8.03
CA LEU A 78 1.36 -44.47 9.31
C LEU A 78 2.29 -43.26 9.50
N ILE A 79 3.19 -43.00 8.54
CA ILE A 79 3.80 -41.68 8.41
C ILE A 79 3.15 -41.06 7.17
N PRO A 80 2.17 -40.15 7.34
CA PRO A 80 2.08 -39.10 6.35
C PRO A 80 3.42 -38.38 6.45
N VAL A 81 4.32 -38.62 5.50
CA VAL A 81 4.97 -37.46 4.90
C VAL A 81 3.78 -36.61 4.49
N PRO A 82 3.64 -35.35 4.93
CA PRO A 82 2.77 -34.47 4.22
C PRO A 82 3.53 -34.07 2.95
N PRO A 83 3.29 -34.64 1.75
CA PRO A 83 3.10 -33.74 0.65
C PRO A 83 1.79 -33.03 1.01
N HIS A 84 1.86 -31.73 1.25
CA HIS A 84 0.70 -30.95 1.66
C HIS A 84 0.29 -31.25 3.12
N PHE A 85 0.57 -30.30 4.01
CA PHE A 85 -0.49 -29.95 4.95
C PHE A 85 -1.79 -29.89 4.12
N PRO A 86 -2.94 -30.41 4.58
CA PRO A 86 -4.18 -29.78 4.18
C PRO A 86 -4.03 -28.35 4.68
N VAL A 87 -3.50 -27.52 3.79
CA VAL A 87 -3.88 -26.14 3.62
C VAL A 87 -5.35 -26.16 3.99
N ILE A 88 -5.71 -25.55 5.12
CA ILE A 88 -7.09 -25.09 5.28
C ILE A 88 -7.28 -24.31 4.00
N GLU A 89 -8.00 -24.93 3.08
CA GLU A 89 -8.04 -24.48 1.72
C GLU A 89 -8.52 -23.02 1.80
N PRO A 90 -7.73 -22.03 1.36
CA PRO A 90 -8.18 -20.65 1.29
C PRO A 90 -9.34 -20.51 0.29
N SER A 91 -9.82 -21.62 -0.28
CA SER A 91 -11.12 -21.75 -0.91
C SER A 91 -12.28 -21.36 0.02
N LEU A 92 -12.09 -21.24 1.35
CA LEU A 92 -13.06 -20.56 2.22
C LEU A 92 -13.03 -19.03 2.13
N CYS A 93 -12.19 -18.44 1.27
CA CYS A 93 -12.46 -17.13 0.67
C CYS A 93 -13.38 -17.31 -0.53
N LEU A 94 -14.63 -17.57 -0.18
CA LEU A 94 -15.81 -17.74 -1.02
C LEU A 94 -16.11 -16.44 -1.76
N VAL A 95 -15.77 -16.40 -3.04
CA VAL A 95 -16.13 -15.30 -3.94
C VAL A 95 -17.33 -15.73 -4.74
N ASP A 96 -18.54 -15.28 -4.41
CA ASP A 96 -19.65 -15.37 -5.36
C ASP A 96 -19.69 -14.15 -6.29
N PHE A 97 -19.48 -14.44 -7.57
CA PHE A 97 -19.52 -13.57 -8.73
C PHE A 97 -20.66 -13.96 -9.68
N ALA A 98 -21.59 -14.82 -9.27
CA ALA A 98 -22.68 -15.33 -10.12
C ALA A 98 -23.55 -14.21 -10.71
N HIS A 99 -23.69 -13.07 -10.03
CA HIS A 99 -24.44 -11.92 -10.55
C HIS A 99 -23.65 -11.04 -11.52
N TYR A 100 -22.31 -11.05 -11.46
CA TYR A 100 -21.44 -10.28 -12.36
C TYR A 100 -21.08 -11.05 -13.64
N LYS A 101 -21.09 -12.39 -13.57
CA LYS A 101 -20.77 -13.31 -14.68
C LYS A 101 -21.69 -13.13 -15.89
N ALA A 102 -22.96 -12.78 -15.65
CA ALA A 102 -23.97 -12.59 -16.70
C ALA A 102 -23.76 -11.30 -17.53
N LYS A 103 -23.01 -10.32 -17.04
CA LYS A 103 -22.84 -9.01 -17.70
C LYS A 103 -21.54 -8.91 -18.53
N LEU A 104 -20.60 -9.84 -18.34
CA LEU A 104 -19.28 -9.87 -18.99
C LEU A 104 -19.06 -11.06 -19.96
N GLY A 105 -20.11 -11.83 -20.29
CA GLY A 105 -20.12 -12.73 -21.45
C GLY A 105 -19.25 -14.00 -21.35
N ALA A 106 -19.12 -14.62 -20.17
CA ALA A 106 -18.37 -15.88 -20.03
C ALA A 106 -19.31 -17.11 -20.04
N MET A 107 -19.17 -17.96 -21.06
CA MET A 107 -19.60 -19.37 -21.00
C MET A 107 -18.49 -20.23 -20.38
N GLU A 108 -18.95 -21.19 -19.56
CA GLU A 108 -18.35 -22.49 -19.19
C GLU A 108 -16.94 -22.59 -18.57
N HIS A 109 -16.91 -22.87 -17.27
CA HIS A 109 -16.45 -24.16 -16.73
C HIS A 109 -17.00 -24.32 -15.30
N GLU A 110 -17.82 -25.34 -15.10
CA GLU A 110 -18.32 -25.78 -13.80
C GLU A 110 -17.23 -26.64 -13.12
N GLY A 111 -16.55 -26.07 -12.14
CA GLY A 111 -15.63 -26.77 -11.26
C GLY A 111 -15.50 -25.97 -9.96
N ASP A 112 -16.24 -26.40 -8.94
CA ASP A 112 -16.10 -26.05 -7.52
C ASP A 112 -15.99 -24.57 -7.12
N LEU A 113 -16.83 -23.72 -7.71
CA LEU A 113 -17.17 -22.43 -7.09
C LEU A 113 -18.29 -22.68 -6.07
N LEU A 114 -17.95 -22.63 -4.78
CA LEU A 114 -18.96 -22.55 -3.71
C LEU A 114 -19.85 -21.33 -3.97
N LYS A 115 -21.08 -21.60 -4.43
CA LYS A 115 -22.16 -20.62 -4.49
C LYS A 115 -22.37 -20.04 -3.08
N ASP A 116 -22.68 -18.75 -2.97
CA ASP A 116 -23.11 -18.15 -1.71
C ASP A 116 -24.28 -19.00 -1.18
N TYR A 117 -24.01 -19.80 -0.15
CA TYR A 117 -25.08 -20.55 0.51
C TYR A 117 -26.00 -19.51 1.14
N PRO A 118 -27.32 -19.53 0.86
CA PRO A 118 -28.24 -18.70 1.62
C PRO A 118 -28.03 -19.07 3.10
N LEU A 119 -27.97 -18.06 3.97
CA LEU A 119 -28.09 -18.29 5.41
C LEU A 119 -29.42 -18.99 5.60
N THR A 120 -29.42 -20.32 5.67
CA THR A 120 -30.64 -21.09 5.81
C THR A 120 -31.29 -20.63 7.09
N LEU A 121 -32.51 -20.09 6.95
CA LEU A 121 -33.46 -19.93 8.04
C LEU A 121 -33.37 -21.17 8.92
N ASP A 122 -33.14 -20.95 10.22
CA ASP A 122 -33.13 -21.97 11.25
C ASP A 122 -34.13 -23.10 10.95
N ASN A 123 -33.63 -24.25 10.52
CA ASN A 123 -34.28 -25.56 10.44
C ASN A 123 -33.10 -26.54 10.36
N ASP A 124 -32.64 -27.25 11.38
CA ASP A 124 -33.35 -27.87 12.49
C ASP A 124 -32.40 -28.02 13.68
N PHE A 125 -32.85 -27.62 14.88
CA PHE A 125 -32.68 -28.28 16.18
C PHE A 125 -33.25 -27.34 17.25
N LEU A 126 -34.54 -27.03 17.13
CA LEU A 126 -35.32 -26.76 18.33
C LEU A 126 -35.60 -28.13 18.97
N GLN A 127 -35.23 -28.28 20.23
CA GLN A 127 -35.98 -29.18 21.09
C GLN A 127 -37.46 -28.83 20.93
N GLU A 128 -38.31 -29.82 20.68
CA GLU A 128 -39.76 -29.65 20.65
C GLU A 128 -40.20 -28.88 21.91
N GLY A 129 -40.50 -27.59 21.79
CA GLY A 129 -40.96 -26.78 22.93
C GLY A 129 -40.77 -25.27 22.84
N GLU A 130 -39.72 -24.76 22.20
CA GLU A 130 -39.45 -23.31 22.23
C GLU A 130 -39.09 -22.76 20.85
N ARG A 131 -40.10 -22.54 19.99
CA ARG A 131 -39.96 -21.63 18.85
C ARG A 131 -39.97 -20.20 19.41
N PRO A 132 -38.88 -19.41 19.33
CA PRO A 132 -39.04 -17.97 19.35
C PRO A 132 -39.62 -17.61 17.99
N GLU A 133 -40.95 -17.70 17.87
CA GLU A 133 -41.65 -16.99 16.81
C GLU A 133 -41.23 -15.53 16.92
N LEU A 134 -40.41 -15.07 15.97
CA LEU A 134 -40.24 -13.65 15.69
C LEU A 134 -41.65 -13.11 15.44
N ARG A 135 -42.27 -12.53 16.48
CA ARG A 135 -43.61 -11.96 16.43
C ARG A 135 -43.71 -11.05 15.20
N GLY A 136 -44.45 -11.48 14.18
CA GLY A 136 -44.84 -10.65 13.04
C GLY A 136 -44.16 -10.88 11.68
N GLY A 137 -43.70 -12.09 11.34
CA GLY A 137 -43.44 -12.47 9.94
C GLY A 137 -42.34 -11.66 9.21
N LYS A 138 -41.46 -10.97 9.94
CA LYS A 138 -40.35 -10.21 9.36
C LYS A 138 -39.18 -11.16 9.07
N ARG A 139 -38.81 -11.30 7.78
CA ARG A 139 -37.61 -12.04 7.34
C ARG A 139 -36.35 -11.46 7.98
N ASP A 140 -35.37 -12.32 8.28
CA ASP A 140 -34.05 -11.88 8.76
C ASP A 140 -33.32 -11.17 7.61
N LYS A 141 -33.16 -9.85 7.68
CA LYS A 141 -32.52 -9.07 6.62
C LYS A 141 -31.05 -9.41 6.42
N LEU A 142 -30.36 -9.92 7.45
CA LEU A 142 -28.99 -10.40 7.29
C LEU A 142 -28.94 -11.67 6.44
N SER A 143 -30.02 -12.47 6.43
CA SER A 143 -30.10 -13.66 5.57
C SER A 143 -30.20 -13.33 4.08
N GLU A 144 -30.57 -12.09 3.74
CA GLU A 144 -30.63 -11.60 2.36
C GLU A 144 -29.28 -11.00 1.89
N ARG A 145 -28.26 -10.96 2.75
CA ARG A 145 -26.92 -10.48 2.42
C ARG A 145 -25.99 -11.62 2.00
N PRO A 146 -25.04 -11.36 1.09
CA PRO A 146 -23.94 -12.28 0.80
C PRO A 146 -23.23 -12.76 2.06
N LEU A 147 -22.95 -14.06 2.15
CA LEU A 147 -22.37 -14.70 3.33
C LEU A 147 -21.05 -14.04 3.75
N ARG A 148 -20.21 -13.67 2.77
CA ARG A 148 -18.93 -12.98 2.98
C ARG A 148 -19.05 -11.65 3.71
N GLU A 149 -20.11 -10.90 3.45
CA GLU A 149 -20.35 -9.59 4.06
C GLU A 149 -20.84 -9.77 5.49
N VAL A 150 -21.74 -10.72 5.70
CA VAL A 150 -22.20 -11.10 7.04
C VAL A 150 -21.02 -11.61 7.87
N TYR A 151 -20.14 -12.41 7.28
CA TYR A 151 -18.92 -12.90 7.93
C TYR A 151 -17.97 -11.76 8.30
N HIS A 152 -17.73 -10.81 7.39
CA HIS A 152 -16.91 -9.63 7.67
C HIS A 152 -17.48 -8.78 8.82
N LEU A 153 -18.78 -8.48 8.78
CA LEU A 153 -19.46 -7.73 9.85
C LEU A 153 -19.48 -8.54 11.16
N TRP A 154 -19.58 -9.86 11.09
CA TRP A 154 -19.51 -10.75 12.25
C TRP A 154 -18.13 -10.68 12.91
N GLN A 155 -17.04 -10.64 12.13
CA GLN A 155 -15.70 -10.43 12.67
C GLN A 155 -15.58 -9.07 13.38
N LEU A 156 -16.11 -8.00 12.78
CA LEU A 156 -16.16 -6.67 13.40
C LEU A 156 -16.99 -6.67 14.70
N ALA A 157 -18.04 -7.49 14.77
CA ALA A 157 -18.85 -7.67 15.97
C ALA A 157 -18.20 -8.58 17.04
N GLY A 158 -16.90 -8.90 16.90
CA GLY A 158 -16.12 -9.71 17.84
C GLY A 158 -16.11 -11.21 17.52
N GLY A 159 -16.60 -11.61 16.35
CA GLY A 159 -16.53 -12.98 15.86
C GLY A 159 -15.11 -13.42 15.57
N ASN A 160 -14.76 -14.65 15.98
CA ASN A 160 -13.45 -15.23 15.72
C ASN A 160 -13.58 -16.73 15.46
N VAL A 161 -13.22 -17.16 14.25
CA VAL A 161 -13.37 -18.56 13.81
C VAL A 161 -12.51 -19.49 14.65
N GLU A 162 -11.26 -19.13 14.94
CA GLU A 162 -10.41 -19.99 15.78
C GLU A 162 -10.98 -20.19 17.18
N GLN A 163 -11.52 -19.14 17.78
CA GLN A 163 -12.17 -19.24 19.09
C GLN A 163 -13.40 -20.15 19.01
N GLU A 164 -14.19 -20.06 17.94
CA GLU A 164 -15.34 -20.94 17.76
C GLU A 164 -14.90 -22.40 17.54
N LEU A 165 -13.89 -22.64 16.72
CA LEU A 165 -13.28 -23.95 16.53
C LEU A 165 -12.69 -24.53 17.83
N LYS A 166 -12.10 -23.69 18.69
CA LYS A 166 -11.61 -24.05 20.02
C LYS A 166 -12.76 -24.45 20.95
N LYS A 167 -13.87 -23.69 20.98
CA LYS A 167 -15.08 -24.03 21.76
C LYS A 167 -15.69 -25.36 21.31
N GLN A 168 -15.72 -25.60 20.01
CA GLN A 168 -16.17 -26.88 19.42
C GLN A 168 -15.16 -28.03 19.62
N LYS A 169 -14.05 -27.78 20.33
CA LYS A 169 -12.97 -28.72 20.64
C LYS A 169 -12.26 -29.30 19.40
N LEU A 170 -12.40 -28.63 18.25
CA LEU A 170 -11.73 -29.01 17.00
C LEU A 170 -10.28 -28.53 16.98
N VAL A 171 -10.02 -27.35 17.52
CA VAL A 171 -8.68 -26.81 17.75
C VAL A 171 -8.31 -26.98 19.23
N ARG A 172 -7.50 -27.99 19.56
CA ARG A 172 -6.88 -28.17 20.88
C ARG A 172 -5.42 -27.74 20.85
N ILE A 173 -5.03 -26.96 21.85
CA ILE A 173 -3.64 -26.59 22.18
C ILE A 173 -3.08 -27.69 23.10
N LYS A 174 -2.91 -28.92 22.60
CA LYS A 174 -2.05 -29.89 23.28
C LYS A 174 -0.76 -29.99 22.48
N PRO A 175 0.42 -29.82 23.11
CA PRO A 175 1.70 -30.11 22.46
C PRO A 175 1.64 -31.50 21.83
N ALA A 176 2.10 -31.64 20.57
CA ALA A 176 2.08 -32.92 19.85
C ALA A 176 2.84 -34.04 20.59
N ILE A 177 3.79 -33.67 21.46
CA ILE A 177 4.51 -34.60 22.33
C ILE A 177 3.64 -35.24 23.42
N LEU A 178 2.50 -34.63 23.77
CA LEU A 178 1.53 -35.17 24.75
C LEU A 178 0.43 -36.02 24.10
N THR A 179 0.46 -36.17 22.77
CA THR A 179 -0.41 -37.10 22.03
C THR A 179 0.37 -38.39 21.77
N LEU A 180 0.22 -39.37 22.67
CA LEU A 180 0.81 -40.70 22.50
C LEU A 180 0.26 -41.37 21.22
N PRO A 181 1.10 -42.00 20.39
CA PRO A 181 0.63 -42.77 19.24
C PRO A 181 -0.26 -43.93 19.71
N SER A 182 -1.29 -44.27 18.93
CA SER A 182 -2.10 -45.47 19.14
C SER A 182 -1.35 -46.69 18.60
N VAL A 183 -1.04 -47.64 19.47
CA VAL A 183 -0.42 -48.92 19.13
C VAL A 183 -1.51 -49.98 19.11
N MET A 184 -1.59 -50.76 18.03
CA MET A 184 -2.46 -51.93 17.95
C MET A 184 -1.59 -53.17 18.07
N VAL A 185 -1.88 -54.02 19.06
CA VAL A 185 -1.21 -55.31 19.22
C VAL A 185 -1.80 -56.30 18.22
N VAL A 186 -1.06 -57.36 17.91
CA VAL A 186 -1.46 -58.39 16.93
C VAL A 186 -2.78 -59.07 17.32
N GLU A 187 -3.13 -59.14 18.61
CA GLU A 187 -4.44 -59.62 19.06
C GLU A 187 -5.61 -58.63 18.85
N GLY A 188 -5.37 -57.46 18.27
CA GLY A 188 -6.38 -56.44 17.99
C GLY A 188 -6.67 -55.46 19.15
N GLU A 189 -5.87 -55.52 20.23
CA GLU A 189 -5.97 -54.60 21.35
C GLU A 189 -5.29 -53.26 21.04
N PHE A 190 -5.93 -52.14 21.40
CA PHE A 190 -5.41 -50.80 21.18
C PHE A 190 -4.88 -50.18 22.48
N PHE A 191 -3.64 -49.70 22.46
CA PHE A 191 -2.99 -48.98 23.55
C PHE A 191 -2.63 -47.55 23.10
N GLY A 192 -2.87 -46.56 23.96
CA GLY A 192 -2.61 -45.14 23.67
C GLY A 192 -3.87 -44.27 23.72
N GLY A 193 -3.75 -43.01 23.29
CA GLY A 193 -4.91 -42.12 23.19
C GLY A 193 -5.90 -42.65 22.15
N GLY A 194 -7.21 -42.60 22.44
CA GLY A 194 -8.23 -42.99 21.45
C GLY A 194 -8.01 -42.25 20.13
N LEU A 195 -8.22 -42.96 19.01
CA LEU A 195 -8.03 -42.47 17.64
C LEU A 195 -8.42 -40.99 17.55
N HIS A 196 -7.42 -40.14 17.27
CA HIS A 196 -7.67 -38.73 17.08
C HIS A 196 -8.59 -38.59 15.86
N ARG A 197 -9.88 -38.29 16.10
CA ARG A 197 -10.91 -38.07 15.06
C ARG A 197 -10.56 -36.98 14.03
N ARG A 198 -9.41 -36.32 14.16
CA ARG A 198 -8.82 -35.40 13.17
C ARG A 198 -8.30 -36.09 11.90
N GLN A 199 -8.00 -37.39 11.95
CA GLN A 199 -7.55 -38.14 10.75
C GLN A 199 -8.71 -38.60 9.87
N LEU A 200 -9.94 -38.56 10.39
CA LEU A 200 -11.14 -38.67 9.58
C LEU A 200 -11.51 -37.24 9.19
N LEU A 201 -11.59 -36.95 7.90
CA LEU A 201 -12.23 -35.74 7.38
C LEU A 201 -13.71 -35.77 7.80
N GLU A 202 -13.98 -35.40 9.06
CA GLU A 202 -15.34 -35.36 9.59
C GLU A 202 -16.01 -34.10 9.02
N SER A 203 -17.01 -34.29 8.15
CA SER A 203 -17.82 -33.22 7.55
C SER A 203 -18.74 -32.56 8.58
N LYS A 204 -18.16 -32.02 9.67
CA LYS A 204 -18.89 -31.35 10.73
C LYS A 204 -19.09 -29.88 10.37
N THR A 205 -20.33 -29.51 10.04
CA THR A 205 -20.72 -28.11 9.88
C THR A 205 -20.79 -27.43 11.24
N ILE A 206 -20.18 -26.25 11.35
CA ILE A 206 -20.24 -25.40 12.55
C ILE A 206 -20.99 -24.14 12.19
N ILE A 207 -22.06 -23.88 12.95
CA ILE A 207 -22.84 -22.65 12.80
C ILE A 207 -22.15 -21.55 13.59
N LEU A 208 -21.73 -20.49 12.91
CA LEU A 208 -21.14 -19.32 13.55
C LEU A 208 -22.26 -18.48 14.20
N PRO A 209 -22.11 -18.04 15.47
CA PRO A 209 -23.19 -17.38 16.18
C PRO A 209 -23.34 -15.90 15.75
N LEU A 210 -24.54 -15.50 15.29
CA LEU A 210 -24.83 -14.14 14.82
C LEU A 210 -25.45 -13.20 15.87
N HIS A 211 -25.63 -13.63 17.12
CA HIS A 211 -26.34 -12.86 18.15
C HIS A 211 -25.75 -11.46 18.40
N ASN A 212 -24.42 -11.35 18.49
CA ASN A 212 -23.74 -10.07 18.71
C ASN A 212 -23.93 -9.11 17.53
N LEU A 213 -23.81 -9.62 16.31
CA LEU A 213 -24.02 -8.82 15.10
C LEU A 213 -25.48 -8.35 15.01
N ARG A 214 -26.45 -9.24 15.24
CA ARG A 214 -27.88 -8.89 15.25
C ARG A 214 -28.19 -7.84 16.32
N HIS A 215 -27.61 -7.96 17.51
CA HIS A 215 -27.77 -6.98 18.57
C HIS A 215 -27.21 -5.60 18.17
N ARG A 216 -26.02 -5.58 17.56
CA ARG A 216 -25.37 -4.33 17.08
C ARG A 216 -26.17 -3.61 15.99
N LEU A 217 -26.94 -4.34 15.18
CA LEU A 217 -27.72 -3.78 14.07
C LEU A 217 -29.22 -3.69 14.36
N ALA A 218 -29.66 -3.99 15.60
CA ALA A 218 -31.07 -4.11 15.95
C ALA A 218 -31.85 -2.79 15.84
N HIS A 219 -31.19 -1.65 16.08
CA HIS A 219 -31.79 -0.32 15.98
C HIS A 219 -31.85 0.22 14.55
N ILE A 220 -31.15 -0.41 13.59
CA ILE A 220 -31.11 0.08 12.20
C ILE A 220 -32.45 -0.19 11.52
N PRO A 221 -33.12 0.87 11.00
CA PRO A 221 -34.44 0.72 10.42
C PRO A 221 -34.38 0.00 9.04
N PRO A 222 -35.45 -0.68 8.61
CA PRO A 222 -35.47 -1.47 7.37
C PRO A 222 -35.03 -0.75 6.10
N GLU A 223 -35.34 0.54 5.98
CA GLU A 223 -35.06 1.33 4.78
C GLU A 223 -33.54 1.47 4.56
N LYS A 224 -32.76 1.50 5.64
CA LYS A 224 -31.31 1.64 5.59
C LYS A 224 -30.58 0.38 5.11
N TYR A 225 -31.24 -0.79 5.08
CA TYR A 225 -30.69 -2.01 4.46
C TYR A 225 -30.75 -1.94 2.92
N TYR A 226 -31.54 -1.01 2.35
CA TYR A 226 -31.73 -0.90 0.91
C TYR A 226 -31.58 0.55 0.37
N PRO A 227 -30.43 1.22 0.55
CA PRO A 227 -30.27 2.67 0.33
C PRO A 227 -30.31 3.12 -1.15
N LEU A 228 -31.29 3.94 -1.55
CA LEU A 228 -31.45 4.40 -2.94
C LEU A 228 -30.25 5.22 -3.44
N ILE A 229 -29.70 4.88 -4.62
CA ILE A 229 -28.51 5.55 -5.22
C ILE A 229 -28.82 7.00 -5.68
N THR A 230 -30.08 7.34 -5.93
CA THR A 230 -30.50 8.63 -6.49
C THR A 230 -30.61 9.75 -5.46
N GLN A 231 -30.75 9.42 -4.18
CA GLN A 231 -30.68 10.38 -3.08
C GLN A 231 -29.21 10.46 -2.69
N GLY A 232 -28.53 11.57 -3.03
CA GLY A 232 -27.09 11.77 -2.79
C GLY A 232 -26.67 11.83 -1.31
N GLU A 233 -27.48 11.30 -0.40
CA GLU A 233 -27.35 11.35 1.05
C GLU A 233 -27.65 9.95 1.59
N CYS A 234 -26.64 9.08 1.62
CA CYS A 234 -26.71 7.91 2.48
C CYS A 234 -26.08 8.32 3.81
N GLY A 235 -26.86 8.24 4.90
CA GLY A 235 -26.61 8.85 6.21
C GLY A 235 -25.41 8.33 7.02
N THR A 236 -24.28 8.00 6.38
CA THR A 236 -23.01 7.84 7.08
C THR A 236 -22.52 9.15 7.65
N ASP A 237 -22.78 10.28 6.98
CA ASP A 237 -22.38 11.62 7.45
C ASP A 237 -23.18 12.05 8.71
N GLU A 238 -24.30 11.38 9.00
CA GLU A 238 -25.12 11.62 10.20
C GLU A 238 -24.62 10.85 11.43
N LEU A 239 -23.76 9.83 11.24
CA LEU A 239 -23.22 9.04 12.35
C LEU A 239 -22.13 9.84 13.07
N GLU A 240 -22.16 9.88 14.39
CA GLU A 240 -21.09 10.48 15.21
C GLU A 240 -19.72 9.86 14.88
N THR A 241 -19.70 8.55 14.59
CA THR A 241 -18.50 7.80 14.20
C THR A 241 -17.83 8.35 12.93
N SER A 242 -18.57 9.02 12.03
CA SER A 242 -18.01 9.57 10.79
C SER A 242 -16.91 10.62 11.01
N GLN A 243 -16.92 11.28 12.17
CA GLN A 243 -15.95 12.31 12.56
C GLN A 243 -14.74 11.74 13.31
N LEU A 244 -14.75 10.44 13.62
CA LEU A 244 -13.68 9.79 14.36
C LEU A 244 -12.50 9.42 13.43
N PRO A 245 -11.28 9.26 13.99
CA PRO A 245 -10.12 8.73 13.26
C PRO A 245 -10.44 7.47 12.45
N LEU A 246 -9.77 7.31 11.30
CA LEU A 246 -10.04 6.22 10.35
C LEU A 246 -9.97 4.83 11.01
N VAL A 247 -8.98 4.61 11.87
CA VAL A 247 -8.82 3.34 12.60
C VAL A 247 -10.05 2.95 13.43
N ILE A 248 -10.78 3.93 13.97
CA ILE A 248 -12.03 3.67 14.71
C ILE A 248 -13.16 3.37 13.73
N ARG A 249 -13.25 4.15 12.64
CA ARG A 249 -14.27 3.97 11.59
C ARG A 249 -14.17 2.61 10.91
N GLU A 250 -12.96 2.09 10.68
CA GLU A 250 -12.73 0.76 10.08
C GLU A 250 -13.13 -0.40 11.01
N ARG A 251 -13.21 -0.16 12.33
CA ARG A 251 -13.58 -1.19 13.32
C ARG A 251 -15.04 -1.11 13.76
N ASP A 252 -15.72 -0.02 13.43
CA ASP A 252 -17.10 0.19 13.85
C ASP A 252 -18.09 -0.58 12.96
N VAL A 253 -18.91 -1.43 13.58
CA VAL A 253 -19.81 -2.35 12.88
C VAL A 253 -20.88 -1.61 12.07
N GLU A 254 -21.48 -0.56 12.65
CA GLU A 254 -22.58 0.18 12.02
C GLU A 254 -22.08 1.06 10.87
N TYR A 255 -20.98 1.79 11.10
CA TYR A 255 -20.34 2.57 10.06
C TYR A 255 -19.92 1.69 8.87
N GLN A 256 -19.24 0.57 9.13
CA GLN A 256 -18.84 -0.36 8.07
C GLN A 256 -20.04 -0.98 7.36
N PHE A 257 -21.12 -1.31 8.09
CA PHE A 257 -22.36 -1.80 7.49
C PHE A 257 -22.94 -0.80 6.47
N HIS A 258 -23.06 0.48 6.83
CA HIS A 258 -23.56 1.49 5.90
C HIS A 258 -22.63 1.69 4.69
N ARG A 259 -21.31 1.75 4.92
CA ARG A 259 -20.33 1.87 3.84
C ARG A 259 -20.36 0.69 2.88
N LEU A 260 -20.53 -0.52 3.40
CA LEU A 260 -20.65 -1.74 2.63
C LEU A 260 -21.85 -1.69 1.67
N LEU A 261 -23.03 -1.29 2.14
CA LEU A 261 -24.23 -1.18 1.29
C LEU A 261 -24.08 -0.16 0.17
N ILE A 262 -23.41 0.97 0.44
CA ILE A 262 -23.16 2.00 -0.56
C ILE A 262 -22.22 1.47 -1.64
N PHE A 263 -21.05 0.95 -1.26
CA PHE A 263 -20.07 0.47 -2.22
C PHE A 263 -20.58 -0.72 -3.03
N GLU A 264 -21.32 -1.64 -2.43
CA GLU A 264 -21.95 -2.74 -3.16
C GLU A 264 -22.78 -2.21 -4.34
N ARG A 265 -23.69 -1.27 -4.07
CA ARG A 265 -24.59 -0.68 -5.09
C ARG A 265 -23.85 0.11 -6.15
N LEU A 266 -22.85 0.89 -5.74
CA LEU A 266 -22.04 1.68 -6.66
C LEU A 266 -21.19 0.80 -7.57
N LEU A 267 -20.56 -0.23 -7.01
CA LEU A 267 -19.73 -1.18 -7.75
C LEU A 267 -20.57 -2.00 -8.73
N GLN A 268 -21.77 -2.46 -8.36
CA GLN A 268 -22.71 -3.12 -9.29
C GLN A 268 -23.08 -2.25 -10.51
N SER A 269 -22.97 -0.93 -10.38
CA SER A 269 -23.26 0.05 -11.43
C SER A 269 -22.01 0.57 -12.16
N TYR A 270 -20.83 0.06 -11.83
CA TYR A 270 -19.59 0.36 -12.55
C TYR A 270 -19.66 -0.17 -14.00
N PRO A 271 -19.14 0.55 -15.02
CA PRO A 271 -18.38 1.80 -14.95
C PRO A 271 -19.22 3.09 -14.88
N PHE A 272 -20.54 3.03 -15.06
CA PHE A 272 -21.40 4.22 -15.17
C PHE A 272 -21.42 5.09 -13.90
N LYS A 273 -21.12 4.52 -12.72
CA LYS A 273 -21.05 5.22 -11.43
C LYS A 273 -19.63 5.45 -10.92
N ALA A 274 -18.61 5.40 -11.77
CA ALA A 274 -17.21 5.62 -11.38
C ALA A 274 -17.00 6.93 -10.59
N GLU A 275 -17.64 8.04 -10.99
CA GLU A 275 -17.52 9.32 -10.27
C GLU A 275 -18.14 9.27 -8.86
N SER A 276 -19.21 8.50 -8.68
CA SER A 276 -19.82 8.30 -7.34
C SER A 276 -18.93 7.43 -6.46
N ILE A 277 -18.27 6.41 -7.03
CA ILE A 277 -17.28 5.61 -6.30
C ILE A 277 -16.10 6.49 -5.87
N LEU A 278 -15.59 7.33 -6.78
CA LEU A 278 -14.53 8.29 -6.49
C LEU A 278 -14.92 9.22 -5.33
N ARG A 279 -16.16 9.73 -5.33
CA ARG A 279 -16.66 10.61 -4.26
C ARG A 279 -16.71 9.90 -2.90
N GLU A 280 -17.18 8.66 -2.84
CA GLU A 280 -17.25 7.90 -1.58
C GLU A 280 -15.87 7.44 -1.11
N ALA A 281 -14.96 7.12 -2.04
CA ALA A 281 -13.57 6.77 -1.74
C ALA A 281 -12.78 7.97 -1.18
N ARG A 282 -13.14 9.22 -1.55
CA ARG A 282 -12.57 10.43 -0.92
C ARG A 282 -12.90 10.58 0.57
N LYS A 283 -13.97 9.94 1.06
CA LYS A 283 -14.28 9.90 2.50
C LYS A 283 -13.35 8.92 3.23
N ASP A 284 -13.25 7.71 2.68
CA ASP A 284 -12.25 6.67 2.94
C ASP A 284 -12.52 5.50 1.99
N THR A 285 -11.60 4.55 1.85
CA THR A 285 -11.86 3.31 1.11
C THR A 285 -12.33 2.23 2.08
N LEU A 286 -13.48 1.60 1.80
CA LEU A 286 -13.95 0.47 2.61
C LEU A 286 -12.98 -0.72 2.51
N PRO A 287 -12.44 -1.23 3.63
CA PRO A 287 -11.51 -2.36 3.61
C PRO A 287 -12.03 -3.59 2.87
N PHE A 288 -13.29 -3.96 3.10
CA PHE A 288 -13.91 -5.14 2.50
C PHE A 288 -13.95 -5.12 0.97
N TYR A 289 -14.25 -3.96 0.37
CA TYR A 289 -14.30 -3.79 -1.09
C TYR A 289 -13.08 -3.09 -1.67
N ARG A 290 -12.00 -2.90 -0.90
CA ARG A 290 -10.81 -2.15 -1.30
C ARG A 290 -10.29 -2.59 -2.68
N ALA A 291 -10.19 -3.90 -2.91
CA ALA A 291 -9.77 -4.47 -4.17
C ALA A 291 -10.56 -3.95 -5.38
N LEU A 292 -11.90 -3.94 -5.28
CA LEU A 292 -12.80 -3.51 -6.34
C LEU A 292 -12.84 -1.98 -6.47
N VAL A 293 -12.78 -1.27 -5.34
CA VAL A 293 -12.69 0.20 -5.34
C VAL A 293 -11.41 0.63 -6.05
N TRP A 294 -10.26 0.04 -5.72
CA TRP A 294 -8.99 0.32 -6.39
C TRP A 294 -9.03 0.02 -7.89
N ALA A 295 -9.59 -1.13 -8.28
CA ALA A 295 -9.79 -1.46 -9.69
C ALA A 295 -10.64 -0.39 -10.41
N SER A 296 -11.71 0.07 -9.77
CA SER A 296 -12.58 1.11 -10.33
C SER A 296 -11.89 2.47 -10.46
N LEU A 297 -11.08 2.87 -9.47
CA LEU A 297 -10.31 4.12 -9.46
C LEU A 297 -9.19 4.10 -10.53
N LEU A 298 -8.65 2.92 -10.81
CA LEU A 298 -7.68 2.69 -11.89
C LEU A 298 -8.31 2.59 -13.28
N GLY A 299 -9.66 2.62 -13.38
CA GLY A 299 -10.36 2.47 -14.65
C GLY A 299 -10.17 1.08 -15.27
N VAL A 300 -10.16 0.03 -14.44
CA VAL A 300 -10.14 -1.36 -14.90
C VAL A 300 -11.54 -1.73 -15.41
N ASP A 301 -11.65 -1.93 -16.71
CA ASP A 301 -12.88 -2.33 -17.40
C ASP A 301 -12.65 -3.50 -18.37
N GLY A 302 -13.75 -4.06 -18.88
CA GLY A 302 -13.72 -5.11 -19.91
C GLY A 302 -13.53 -6.55 -19.39
N ALA A 303 -13.26 -7.46 -20.33
CA ALA A 303 -13.17 -8.90 -20.09
C ALA A 303 -11.79 -9.32 -19.53
N VAL A 304 -11.42 -8.76 -18.37
CA VAL A 304 -10.12 -8.95 -17.72
C VAL A 304 -9.71 -10.42 -17.56
N ALA A 305 -10.64 -11.29 -17.15
CA ALA A 305 -10.38 -12.71 -16.97
C ALA A 305 -9.96 -13.40 -18.28
N HIS A 306 -10.68 -13.11 -19.37
CA HIS A 306 -10.39 -13.66 -20.69
C HIS A 306 -9.02 -13.19 -21.18
N THR A 307 -8.73 -11.89 -21.08
CA THR A 307 -7.41 -11.34 -21.45
C THR A 307 -6.29 -12.01 -20.66
N TYR A 308 -6.43 -12.16 -19.34
CA TYR A 308 -5.41 -12.78 -18.50
C TYR A 308 -5.17 -14.26 -18.81
N GLN A 309 -6.24 -15.01 -19.11
CA GLN A 309 -6.17 -16.43 -19.46
C GLN A 309 -5.39 -16.65 -20.77
N GLN A 310 -5.56 -15.77 -21.75
CA GLN A 310 -4.90 -15.85 -23.06
C GLN A 310 -3.39 -15.58 -23.04
N ILE A 311 -2.87 -14.96 -21.97
CA ILE A 311 -1.44 -14.67 -21.86
C ILE A 311 -0.67 -15.97 -21.55
N ASP A 312 0.39 -16.24 -22.31
CA ASP A 312 1.29 -17.34 -22.02
C ASP A 312 2.08 -17.08 -20.72
N LYS A 313 1.88 -17.96 -19.74
CA LYS A 313 2.54 -17.93 -18.43
C LYS A 313 3.43 -19.15 -18.21
N GLU A 314 3.55 -20.03 -19.18
CA GLU A 314 4.23 -21.31 -19.04
C GLU A 314 5.55 -21.32 -19.80
N THR A 315 5.63 -20.74 -21.00
CA THR A 315 6.87 -20.69 -21.78
C THR A 315 7.99 -19.98 -21.01
N PRO A 316 9.16 -20.61 -20.83
CA PRO A 316 10.27 -20.00 -20.10
C PRO A 316 10.73 -18.68 -20.71
N THR A 317 10.95 -17.67 -19.87
CA THR A 317 11.49 -16.37 -20.30
C THR A 317 12.86 -16.11 -19.64
N PRO A 318 13.73 -15.27 -20.23
CA PRO A 318 15.00 -14.88 -19.61
C PRO A 318 14.85 -14.23 -18.22
N THR A 319 13.65 -13.71 -17.93
CA THR A 319 13.31 -13.02 -16.68
C THR A 319 12.93 -13.98 -15.56
N ASP A 320 12.55 -15.22 -15.86
CA ASP A 320 12.00 -16.18 -14.89
C ASP A 320 12.96 -16.41 -13.71
N ARG A 321 14.27 -16.54 -13.99
CA ARG A 321 15.30 -16.71 -12.96
C ARG A 321 15.33 -15.55 -11.96
N GLN A 322 15.12 -14.31 -12.42
CA GLN A 322 15.11 -13.15 -11.53
C GLN A 322 13.84 -13.14 -10.67
N ILE A 323 12.69 -13.44 -11.28
CA ILE A 323 11.40 -13.55 -10.57
C ILE A 323 11.48 -14.61 -9.46
N GLU A 324 12.06 -15.77 -9.74
CA GLU A 324 12.24 -16.88 -8.79
C GLU A 324 13.12 -16.52 -7.58
N VAL A 325 14.08 -15.61 -7.75
CA VAL A 325 14.97 -15.17 -6.67
C VAL A 325 14.36 -14.02 -5.86
N ASP A 326 13.55 -13.18 -6.48
CA ASP A 326 12.95 -12.01 -5.84
C ASP A 326 11.72 -12.36 -5.00
N ILE A 327 10.79 -13.18 -5.52
CA ILE A 327 9.55 -13.54 -4.84
C ILE A 327 9.76 -14.06 -3.41
N PRO A 328 10.67 -15.02 -3.15
CA PRO A 328 10.84 -15.57 -1.81
C PRO A 328 11.36 -14.55 -0.80
N ARG A 329 11.94 -13.43 -1.25
CA ARG A 329 12.46 -12.33 -0.41
C ARG A 329 11.47 -11.17 -0.27
N CYS A 330 10.44 -11.15 -1.11
CA CYS A 330 9.43 -10.10 -1.18
C CYS A 330 8.38 -10.29 -0.08
N HIS A 331 8.19 -9.29 0.78
CA HIS A 331 7.16 -9.31 1.84
C HIS A 331 7.13 -10.59 2.69
N GLN A 332 8.29 -11.15 3.04
CA GLN A 332 8.44 -12.41 3.80
C GLN A 332 7.70 -12.44 5.14
N TYR A 333 7.42 -11.28 5.73
CA TYR A 333 6.67 -11.16 6.98
C TYR A 333 5.17 -11.49 6.82
N ASP A 334 4.63 -11.49 5.59
CA ASP A 334 3.22 -11.77 5.31
C ASP A 334 3.01 -13.25 5.01
N GLU A 335 2.20 -13.92 5.83
CA GLU A 335 1.97 -15.38 5.74
C GLU A 335 1.28 -15.80 4.43
N LEU A 336 0.41 -14.94 3.87
CA LEU A 336 -0.32 -15.25 2.65
C LEU A 336 0.61 -15.21 1.43
N LEU A 337 1.38 -14.13 1.31
CA LEU A 337 2.29 -13.94 0.18
C LEU A 337 3.51 -14.86 0.23
N SER A 338 4.06 -15.13 1.42
CA SER A 338 5.20 -16.05 1.62
C SER A 338 4.82 -17.53 1.49
N SER A 339 3.53 -17.85 1.40
CA SER A 339 3.07 -19.23 1.20
C SER A 339 3.49 -19.77 -0.18
N PRO A 340 3.65 -21.11 -0.33
CA PRO A 340 3.93 -21.72 -1.63
C PRO A 340 2.89 -21.34 -2.70
N GLN A 341 1.62 -21.24 -2.31
CA GLN A 341 0.55 -20.82 -3.22
C GLN A 341 0.68 -19.34 -3.60
N GLY A 342 1.06 -18.48 -2.65
CA GLY A 342 1.37 -17.08 -2.88
C GLY A 342 2.48 -16.93 -3.92
N HIS A 343 3.59 -17.64 -3.76
CA HIS A 343 4.70 -17.62 -4.71
C HIS A 343 4.28 -18.01 -6.13
N VAL A 344 3.52 -19.10 -6.30
CA VAL A 344 3.03 -19.53 -7.61
C VAL A 344 2.16 -18.46 -8.29
N LYS A 345 1.26 -17.82 -7.53
CA LYS A 345 0.39 -16.75 -8.04
C LYS A 345 1.20 -15.50 -8.38
N PHE A 346 2.18 -15.16 -7.55
CA PHE A 346 3.12 -14.07 -7.78
C PHE A 346 3.86 -14.24 -9.12
N THR A 347 4.43 -15.42 -9.35
CA THR A 347 5.11 -15.75 -10.60
C THR A 347 4.18 -15.59 -11.80
N ARG A 348 2.96 -16.12 -11.71
CA ARG A 348 1.98 -16.04 -12.81
C ARG A 348 1.56 -14.62 -13.15
N VAL A 349 1.30 -13.78 -12.15
CA VAL A 349 0.91 -12.37 -12.37
C VAL A 349 2.06 -11.56 -12.96
N LEU A 350 3.28 -11.70 -12.40
CA LEU A 350 4.47 -11.00 -12.91
C LEU A 350 4.83 -11.44 -14.33
N LYS A 351 4.81 -12.75 -14.59
CA LYS A 351 5.08 -13.29 -15.93
C LYS A 351 4.05 -12.84 -16.95
N ALA A 352 2.77 -12.85 -16.58
CA ALA A 352 1.72 -12.29 -17.43
C ALA A 352 1.98 -10.82 -17.77
N TRP A 353 2.44 -10.03 -16.80
CA TRP A 353 2.80 -8.63 -17.02
C TRP A 353 3.98 -8.47 -17.98
N VAL A 354 5.08 -9.19 -17.76
CA VAL A 354 6.29 -9.13 -18.62
C VAL A 354 5.97 -9.56 -20.06
N VAL A 355 5.26 -10.67 -20.23
CA VAL A 355 4.89 -11.18 -21.57
C VAL A 355 3.96 -10.22 -22.31
N SER A 356 3.05 -9.55 -21.60
CA SER A 356 2.13 -8.57 -22.19
C SER A 356 2.81 -7.27 -22.62
N HIS A 357 4.01 -6.98 -22.11
CA HIS A 357 4.72 -5.73 -22.35
C HIS A 357 6.14 -5.99 -22.89
N PRO A 358 6.28 -6.49 -24.14
CA PRO A 358 7.58 -6.90 -24.69
C PRO A 358 8.60 -5.76 -24.85
N HIS A 359 8.16 -4.50 -24.73
CA HIS A 359 8.99 -3.30 -24.77
C HIS A 359 9.50 -2.88 -23.38
N LEU A 360 9.02 -3.52 -22.32
CA LEU A 360 9.41 -3.27 -20.93
C LEU A 360 10.24 -4.44 -20.40
N VAL A 361 10.97 -4.18 -19.32
CA VAL A 361 11.85 -5.15 -18.66
C VAL A 361 11.48 -5.23 -17.19
N TYR A 362 11.57 -6.43 -16.64
CA TYR A 362 11.47 -6.62 -15.20
C TYR A 362 12.67 -5.96 -14.51
N TRP A 363 12.37 -4.97 -13.67
CA TRP A 363 13.32 -4.40 -12.73
C TRP A 363 12.97 -4.89 -11.33
N GLN A 364 14.01 -5.21 -10.53
CA GLN A 364 13.83 -5.57 -9.12
C GLN A 364 13.04 -4.46 -8.40
N GLY A 365 11.98 -4.86 -7.69
CA GLY A 365 10.99 -3.95 -7.11
C GLY A 365 9.60 -4.06 -7.76
N LEU A 366 9.50 -4.61 -8.98
CA LEU A 366 8.19 -4.89 -9.61
C LEU A 366 7.39 -5.94 -8.82
N ASP A 367 8.08 -6.89 -8.22
CA ASP A 367 7.53 -7.84 -7.26
C ASP A 367 6.88 -7.12 -6.06
N SER A 368 7.60 -6.19 -5.44
CA SER A 368 7.07 -5.38 -4.33
C SER A 368 5.86 -4.54 -4.77
N LEU A 369 5.85 -4.04 -6.01
CA LEU A 369 4.71 -3.31 -6.57
C LEU A 369 3.48 -4.20 -6.82
N CYS A 370 3.69 -5.46 -7.20
CA CYS A 370 2.64 -6.45 -7.43
C CYS A 370 1.98 -6.91 -6.12
N ALA A 371 2.71 -6.92 -5.02
CA ALA A 371 2.29 -7.48 -3.74
C ALA A 371 0.93 -6.96 -3.22
N PRO A 372 0.66 -5.63 -3.17
CA PRO A 372 -0.63 -5.11 -2.70
C PRO A 372 -1.81 -5.58 -3.56
N PHE A 373 -1.62 -5.62 -4.89
CA PHE A 373 -2.68 -6.06 -5.81
C PHE A 373 -2.97 -7.55 -5.68
N LEU A 374 -1.92 -8.37 -5.59
CA LEU A 374 -2.09 -9.81 -5.39
C LEU A 374 -2.69 -10.12 -4.02
N TYR A 375 -2.25 -9.44 -2.96
CA TYR A 375 -2.81 -9.63 -1.62
C TYR A 375 -4.32 -9.36 -1.60
N LEU A 376 -4.75 -8.21 -2.16
CA LEU A 376 -6.16 -7.82 -2.21
C LEU A 376 -7.00 -8.69 -3.17
N ASN A 377 -6.36 -9.33 -4.15
CA ASN A 377 -7.02 -10.12 -5.20
C ASN A 377 -6.45 -11.54 -5.28
N PHE A 378 -6.15 -12.17 -4.14
CA PHE A 378 -5.44 -13.46 -4.11
C PHE A 378 -6.18 -14.57 -4.89
N ASN A 379 -7.52 -14.51 -4.86
CA ASN A 379 -8.40 -15.42 -5.57
C ASN A 379 -8.80 -14.93 -6.97
N ASN A 380 -8.27 -13.78 -7.42
CA ASN A 380 -8.55 -13.19 -8.73
C ASN A 380 -7.27 -12.59 -9.34
N GLU A 381 -6.35 -13.46 -9.76
CA GLU A 381 -5.07 -13.10 -10.39
C GLU A 381 -5.26 -12.18 -11.61
N ALA A 382 -6.34 -12.37 -12.37
CA ALA A 382 -6.66 -11.54 -13.53
C ALA A 382 -6.92 -10.08 -13.14
N LEU A 383 -7.68 -9.85 -12.07
CA LEU A 383 -7.92 -8.50 -11.56
C LEU A 383 -6.64 -7.90 -10.94
N ALA A 384 -5.85 -8.70 -10.23
CA ALA A 384 -4.53 -8.28 -9.74
C ALA A 384 -3.63 -7.77 -10.88
N TYR A 385 -3.52 -8.55 -11.95
CA TYR A 385 -2.78 -8.22 -13.16
C TYR A 385 -3.29 -6.95 -13.84
N ALA A 386 -4.61 -6.79 -13.98
CA ALA A 386 -5.18 -5.62 -14.62
C ALA A 386 -4.95 -4.35 -13.80
N CYS A 387 -5.12 -4.42 -12.48
CA CYS A 387 -4.79 -3.33 -11.57
C CYS A 387 -3.32 -2.96 -11.65
N LEU A 388 -2.40 -3.94 -11.59
CA LEU A 388 -0.96 -3.71 -11.73
C LEU A 388 -0.63 -3.00 -13.06
N SER A 389 -1.19 -3.48 -14.16
CA SER A 389 -0.97 -2.91 -15.49
C SER A 389 -1.45 -1.46 -15.59
N LYS A 390 -2.68 -1.16 -15.14
CA LYS A 390 -3.23 0.20 -15.12
C LYS A 390 -2.47 1.13 -14.18
N PHE A 391 -2.02 0.61 -13.03
CA PHE A 391 -1.27 1.36 -12.04
C PHE A 391 0.10 1.77 -12.60
N ILE A 392 0.83 0.85 -13.22
CA ILE A 392 2.13 1.14 -13.85
C ILE A 392 1.96 2.17 -14.97
N ASP A 393 0.95 1.99 -15.82
CA ASP A 393 0.66 2.95 -16.90
C ASP A 393 0.32 4.36 -16.35
N LYS A 394 -0.36 4.47 -15.20
CA LYS A 394 -0.70 5.76 -14.58
C LYS A 394 0.49 6.44 -13.88
N TYR A 395 1.24 5.72 -13.03
CA TYR A 395 2.21 6.34 -12.12
C TYR A 395 3.68 6.08 -12.49
N LEU A 396 3.94 5.03 -13.26
CA LEU A 396 5.28 4.51 -13.57
C LEU A 396 5.48 4.42 -15.10
N HIS A 397 4.83 5.31 -15.85
CA HIS A 397 4.98 5.36 -17.30
C HIS A 397 6.45 5.48 -17.68
N LYS A 398 6.94 4.57 -18.54
CA LYS A 398 8.34 4.45 -18.97
C LYS A 398 9.38 4.10 -17.89
N PHE A 399 9.01 3.87 -16.63
CA PHE A 399 9.97 3.47 -15.58
C PHE A 399 10.59 2.10 -15.83
N PHE A 400 9.87 1.19 -16.50
CA PHE A 400 10.34 -0.18 -16.77
C PHE A 400 10.93 -0.35 -18.17
N LEU A 401 11.33 0.74 -18.84
CA LEU A 401 12.11 0.64 -20.07
C LEU A 401 13.48 -0.02 -19.79
N ARG A 402 14.09 -0.59 -20.82
CA ARG A 402 15.46 -1.12 -20.74
C ARG A 402 16.47 -0.02 -20.40
N ASP A 403 16.31 1.15 -20.99
CA ASP A 403 16.97 2.38 -20.57
C ASP A 403 15.90 3.34 -20.03
N ASN A 404 15.83 3.43 -18.70
CA ASN A 404 14.92 4.29 -17.96
C ASN A 404 15.66 5.45 -17.28
N SER A 405 16.95 5.64 -17.59
CA SER A 405 17.83 6.59 -16.91
C SER A 405 17.27 8.01 -16.99
N ALA A 406 16.91 8.50 -18.17
CA ALA A 406 16.32 9.83 -18.34
C ALA A 406 15.02 10.03 -17.54
N VAL A 407 14.19 9.00 -17.42
CA VAL A 407 12.91 9.03 -16.69
C VAL A 407 13.16 9.15 -15.18
N ILE A 408 14.02 8.29 -14.64
CA ILE A 408 14.37 8.28 -13.21
C ILE A 408 15.07 9.58 -12.84
N GLN A 409 16.03 10.03 -13.64
CA GLN A 409 16.81 11.23 -13.38
C GLN A 409 15.94 12.51 -13.44
N GLU A 410 14.99 12.60 -14.37
CA GLU A 410 13.98 13.67 -14.36
C GLU A 410 13.15 13.63 -13.07
N TYR A 411 12.68 12.45 -12.68
CA TYR A 411 11.83 12.29 -11.49
C TYR A 411 12.54 12.72 -10.21
N LEU A 412 13.81 12.34 -10.05
CA LEU A 412 14.65 12.69 -8.90
C LEU A 412 15.02 14.18 -8.87
N ALA A 413 15.31 14.77 -10.03
CA ALA A 413 15.55 16.22 -10.12
C ALA A 413 14.28 17.00 -9.70
N LYS A 414 13.10 16.59 -10.18
CA LYS A 414 11.82 17.19 -9.77
C LYS A 414 11.53 16.96 -8.29
N PHE A 415 11.91 15.81 -7.73
CA PHE A 415 11.80 15.58 -6.30
C PHE A 415 12.70 16.54 -5.50
N SER A 416 13.95 16.73 -5.94
CA SER A 416 14.88 17.72 -5.35
C SER A 416 14.28 19.12 -5.33
N HIS A 417 13.71 19.57 -6.48
CA HIS A 417 13.02 20.86 -6.59
C HIS A 417 11.82 20.97 -5.64
N MET A 418 11.07 19.88 -5.46
CA MET A 418 9.94 19.83 -4.54
C MET A 418 10.39 19.98 -3.08
N ILE A 419 11.53 19.40 -2.69
CA ILE A 419 12.11 19.61 -1.36
C ILE A 419 12.47 21.10 -1.19
N ALA A 420 13.19 21.69 -2.15
CA ALA A 420 13.55 23.11 -2.11
C ALA A 420 12.32 24.04 -2.03
N PHE A 421 11.28 23.72 -2.80
CA PHE A 421 10.04 24.52 -2.84
C PHE A 421 9.26 24.44 -1.52
N HIS A 422 9.21 23.29 -0.86
CA HIS A 422 8.38 23.12 0.36
C HIS A 422 9.16 23.25 1.67
N ASP A 423 10.45 22.92 1.67
CA ASP A 423 11.33 22.95 2.84
C ASP A 423 12.77 23.32 2.45
N PRO A 424 13.02 24.61 2.14
CA PRO A 424 14.33 25.06 1.68
C PRO A 424 15.42 24.87 2.74
N GLN A 425 15.08 24.91 4.04
CA GLN A 425 16.03 24.64 5.12
C GLN A 425 16.55 23.21 5.04
N LEU A 426 15.65 22.23 4.92
CA LEU A 426 16.04 20.83 4.77
C LEU A 426 16.79 20.60 3.47
N PHE A 427 16.33 21.18 2.36
CA PHE A 427 17.02 21.11 1.07
C PHE A 427 18.45 21.62 1.16
N ASN A 428 18.66 22.83 1.69
CA ASN A 428 19.99 23.44 1.81
C ASN A 428 20.92 22.58 2.66
N HIS A 429 20.43 22.02 3.78
CA HIS A 429 21.22 21.13 4.62
C HIS A 429 21.67 19.87 3.85
N LEU A 430 20.73 19.18 3.20
CA LEU A 430 21.02 17.96 2.45
C LEU A 430 21.95 18.23 1.26
N ASP A 431 21.76 19.33 0.54
CA ASP A 431 22.63 19.77 -0.57
C ASP A 431 24.05 20.06 -0.06
N ASN A 432 24.19 20.77 1.07
CA ASN A 432 25.49 21.12 1.66
C ASN A 432 26.31 19.89 2.07
N ILE A 433 25.66 18.82 2.54
CA ILE A 433 26.32 17.56 2.90
C ILE A 433 26.46 16.59 1.71
N GLY A 434 26.00 16.98 0.51
CA GLY A 434 26.03 16.14 -0.69
C GLY A 434 25.07 14.94 -0.65
N PHE A 435 24.02 15.00 0.17
CA PHE A 435 23.05 13.92 0.34
C PHE A 435 21.87 14.08 -0.64
N ILE A 436 22.08 13.60 -1.86
CA ILE A 436 21.13 13.77 -2.98
C ILE A 436 20.06 12.66 -3.07
N PRO A 437 18.87 12.94 -3.65
CA PRO A 437 17.79 11.96 -3.82
C PRO A 437 18.17 10.63 -4.45
N GLU A 438 19.13 10.60 -5.39
CA GLU A 438 19.63 9.40 -6.05
C GLU A 438 20.07 8.31 -5.06
N LEU A 439 20.49 8.68 -3.86
CA LEU A 439 21.01 7.77 -2.85
C LEU A 439 19.91 6.99 -2.11
N TYR A 440 18.67 7.51 -2.05
CA TYR A 440 17.63 6.94 -1.19
C TYR A 440 16.24 6.85 -1.84
N ALA A 441 15.92 7.69 -2.83
CA ALA A 441 14.55 7.82 -3.34
C ALA A 441 14.25 6.96 -4.57
N ILE A 442 15.24 6.33 -5.21
CA ILE A 442 15.02 5.38 -6.31
C ILE A 442 14.04 4.26 -5.91
N PRO A 443 14.25 3.50 -4.81
CA PRO A 443 13.32 2.46 -4.40
C PRO A 443 11.94 3.01 -4.03
N TRP A 444 11.86 4.25 -3.52
CA TRP A 444 10.59 4.88 -3.17
C TRP A 444 9.71 5.05 -4.40
N PHE A 445 10.26 5.63 -5.48
CA PHE A 445 9.49 5.90 -6.67
C PHE A 445 9.31 4.66 -7.54
N LEU A 446 10.34 3.83 -7.72
CA LEU A 446 10.25 2.62 -8.54
C LEU A 446 9.20 1.62 -8.03
N THR A 447 9.04 1.54 -6.70
CA THR A 447 8.09 0.61 -6.06
C THR A 447 6.85 1.32 -5.51
N MET A 448 6.72 2.63 -5.71
CA MET A 448 5.65 3.45 -5.10
C MET A 448 5.50 3.16 -3.60
N TYR A 449 6.65 3.16 -2.91
CA TYR A 449 6.87 2.95 -1.48
C TYR A 449 6.64 1.53 -0.95
N THR A 450 6.21 0.57 -1.77
CA THR A 450 5.82 -0.77 -1.28
C THR A 450 6.98 -1.60 -0.75
N HIS A 451 8.17 -1.41 -1.30
CA HIS A 451 9.38 -2.07 -0.80
C HIS A 451 9.81 -1.53 0.57
N VAL A 452 9.37 -0.32 0.91
CA VAL A 452 9.84 0.45 2.07
C VAL A 452 8.93 0.22 3.28
N PHE A 453 7.62 0.16 3.07
CA PHE A 453 6.65 0.08 4.16
C PHE A 453 5.86 -1.22 4.15
N PRO A 454 5.41 -1.68 5.34
CA PRO A 454 4.51 -2.81 5.43
C PRO A 454 3.19 -2.60 4.67
N LEU A 455 2.58 -3.69 4.16
CA LEU A 455 1.36 -3.64 3.34
C LEU A 455 0.22 -2.83 3.97
N GLN A 456 0.04 -2.92 5.29
CA GLN A 456 -1.03 -2.17 5.98
C GLN A 456 -0.85 -0.65 5.85
N LYS A 457 0.40 -0.15 5.91
CA LYS A 457 0.70 1.27 5.68
C LYS A 457 0.54 1.63 4.20
N ILE A 458 0.88 0.70 3.29
CA ILE A 458 0.68 0.88 1.86
C ILE A 458 -0.80 1.00 1.52
N PHE A 459 -1.70 0.22 2.13
CA PHE A 459 -3.14 0.37 1.87
C PHE A 459 -3.63 1.77 2.22
N LEU A 460 -3.25 2.29 3.39
CA LEU A 460 -3.59 3.66 3.79
C LEU A 460 -3.02 4.71 2.83
N LEU A 461 -1.76 4.55 2.42
CA LEU A 461 -1.10 5.46 1.50
C LEU A 461 -1.74 5.43 0.11
N TRP A 462 -1.99 4.24 -0.43
CA TRP A 462 -2.52 4.04 -1.77
C TRP A 462 -4.02 4.35 -1.89
N ASP A 463 -4.78 4.21 -0.79
CA ASP A 463 -6.16 4.72 -0.71
C ASP A 463 -6.22 6.22 -1.08
N THR A 464 -5.21 7.00 -0.68
CA THR A 464 -5.08 8.42 -1.08
C THR A 464 -4.40 8.58 -2.45
N LEU A 465 -3.35 7.80 -2.73
CA LEU A 465 -2.59 7.88 -3.98
C LEU A 465 -3.50 7.73 -5.20
N LEU A 466 -4.41 6.75 -5.17
CA LEU A 466 -5.31 6.40 -6.26
C LEU A 466 -6.35 7.49 -6.56
N LEU A 467 -6.66 8.33 -5.58
CA LEU A 467 -7.55 9.50 -5.74
C LEU A 467 -6.84 10.69 -6.40
N GLY A 468 -5.51 10.72 -6.36
CA GLY A 468 -4.68 11.81 -6.86
C GLY A 468 -4.16 11.66 -8.29
N GLU A 469 -3.46 12.70 -8.73
CA GLU A 469 -2.72 12.74 -10.00
C GLU A 469 -1.35 12.03 -9.88
N ALA A 470 -0.66 11.87 -11.03
CA ALA A 470 0.63 11.18 -11.08
C ALA A 470 1.77 11.93 -10.38
N SER A 471 1.58 13.18 -9.98
CA SER A 471 2.55 13.98 -9.20
C SER A 471 2.46 13.75 -7.69
N LEU A 472 1.38 13.15 -7.20
CA LEU A 472 1.17 12.90 -5.76
C LEU A 472 2.29 12.06 -5.09
N PRO A 473 2.93 11.07 -5.74
CA PRO A 473 4.08 10.38 -5.13
C PRO A 473 5.23 11.34 -4.76
N LEU A 474 5.52 12.38 -5.55
CA LEU A 474 6.53 13.39 -5.17
C LEU A 474 6.16 14.09 -3.86
N CYS A 475 4.87 14.39 -3.67
CA CYS A 475 4.35 15.05 -2.48
C CYS A 475 4.42 14.13 -1.25
N ILE A 476 4.19 12.82 -1.43
CA ILE A 476 4.38 11.80 -0.38
C ILE A 476 5.85 11.78 0.05
N GLY A 477 6.79 11.80 -0.89
CA GLY A 477 8.22 11.86 -0.59
C GLY A 477 8.59 13.10 0.24
N VAL A 478 8.03 14.27 -0.07
CA VAL A 478 8.27 15.51 0.69
C VAL A 478 7.71 15.39 2.11
N ALA A 479 6.48 14.88 2.26
CA ALA A 479 5.87 14.68 3.58
C ALA A 479 6.67 13.70 4.45
N LEU A 480 7.19 12.62 3.86
CA LEU A 480 8.09 11.68 4.55
C LEU A 480 9.35 12.38 5.06
N LEU A 481 9.98 13.20 4.23
CA LEU A 481 11.17 13.96 4.62
C LEU A 481 10.86 15.01 5.70
N GLN A 482 9.72 15.68 5.63
CA GLN A 482 9.28 16.65 6.63
C GLN A 482 9.06 16.01 8.00
N GLN A 483 8.55 14.78 8.04
CA GLN A 483 8.43 14.03 9.30
C GLN A 483 9.79 13.63 9.89
N LEU A 484 10.80 13.40 9.05
CA LEU A 484 12.16 13.06 9.45
C LEU A 484 13.07 14.29 9.67
N LYS A 485 12.58 15.49 9.35
CA LYS A 485 13.35 16.74 9.30
C LYS A 485 14.22 16.98 10.52
N ASP A 486 13.64 16.89 11.72
CA ASP A 486 14.35 17.22 12.96
C ASP A 486 15.61 16.37 13.15
N ARG A 487 15.58 15.10 12.71
CA ARG A 487 16.75 14.20 12.74
C ARG A 487 17.71 14.50 11.60
N LEU A 488 17.18 14.67 10.39
CA LEU A 488 18.00 14.93 9.20
C LEU A 488 18.87 16.20 9.36
N LEU A 489 18.32 17.28 9.93
CA LEU A 489 19.05 18.52 10.18
C LEU A 489 20.20 18.37 11.19
N GLN A 490 20.18 17.32 12.02
CA GLN A 490 21.23 17.04 13.00
C GLN A 490 22.30 16.07 12.46
N PHE A 491 22.04 15.45 11.30
CA PHE A 491 22.84 14.37 10.75
C PHE A 491 23.75 14.83 9.62
N GLY A 492 24.94 14.26 9.55
CA GLY A 492 25.81 14.33 8.40
C GLY A 492 25.43 13.28 7.35
N PHE A 493 26.26 13.16 6.32
CA PHE A 493 26.03 12.25 5.20
C PHE A 493 25.86 10.78 5.64
N ASN A 494 26.75 10.28 6.50
CA ASN A 494 26.75 8.88 6.92
C ASN A 494 25.55 8.54 7.82
N GLU A 495 25.20 9.44 8.74
CA GLU A 495 24.05 9.28 9.62
C GLU A 495 22.74 9.30 8.82
N CYS A 496 22.66 10.10 7.75
CA CYS A 496 21.52 10.06 6.83
C CYS A 496 21.41 8.72 6.10
N ILE A 497 22.51 8.15 5.58
CA ILE A 497 22.51 6.82 4.94
C ILE A 497 21.97 5.76 5.91
N LEU A 498 22.40 5.79 7.18
CA LEU A 498 21.93 4.86 8.19
C LEU A 498 20.43 5.04 8.48
N LEU A 499 19.96 6.28 8.63
CA LEU A 499 18.54 6.57 8.89
C LEU A 499 17.63 6.05 7.77
N PHE A 500 18.04 6.15 6.50
CA PHE A 500 17.22 5.66 5.39
C PHE A 500 17.33 4.15 5.17
N SER A 501 18.43 3.54 5.61
CA SER A 501 18.61 2.08 5.58
C SER A 501 17.77 1.38 6.66
N ASP A 502 17.59 2.03 7.81
CA ASP A 502 16.76 1.56 8.93
C ASP A 502 15.82 2.69 9.38
N MET A 503 14.74 2.87 8.60
CA MET A 503 13.82 3.98 8.86
C MET A 503 13.01 3.77 10.14
N PRO A 504 12.85 4.83 10.95
CA PRO A 504 12.03 4.76 12.16
C PRO A 504 10.55 4.56 11.81
N ASP A 505 9.74 4.26 12.82
CA ASP A 505 8.30 4.12 12.63
C ASP A 505 7.68 5.43 12.12
N ILE A 506 7.21 5.40 10.87
CA ILE A 506 6.56 6.52 10.18
C ILE A 506 5.05 6.51 10.47
N ASP A 507 4.52 7.62 10.97
CA ASP A 507 3.06 7.85 11.06
C ASP A 507 2.50 8.15 9.66
N MET A 508 1.90 7.13 9.07
CA MET A 508 1.40 7.18 7.70
C MET A 508 0.14 8.04 7.54
N GLU A 509 -0.67 8.23 8.59
CA GLU A 509 -1.83 9.15 8.54
C GLU A 509 -1.36 10.60 8.43
N ARG A 510 -0.29 10.94 9.14
CA ARG A 510 0.37 12.24 9.03
C ARG A 510 0.94 12.46 7.63
N VAL A 511 1.67 11.49 7.08
CA VAL A 511 2.22 11.54 5.71
C VAL A 511 1.12 11.76 4.68
N VAL A 512 0.02 11.02 4.76
CA VAL A 512 -1.12 11.18 3.86
C VAL A 512 -1.67 12.61 3.92
N ARG A 513 -1.94 13.13 5.12
CA ARG A 513 -2.47 14.48 5.32
C ARG A 513 -1.54 15.57 4.80
N GLU A 514 -0.26 15.48 5.15
CA GLU A 514 0.76 16.46 4.74
C GLU A 514 1.01 16.39 3.23
N SER A 515 1.00 15.19 2.62
CA SER A 515 1.17 15.04 1.17
C SER A 515 0.05 15.71 0.36
N VAL A 516 -1.20 15.65 0.85
CA VAL A 516 -2.34 16.36 0.24
C VAL A 516 -2.17 17.88 0.41
N GLN A 517 -1.71 18.35 1.57
CA GLN A 517 -1.42 19.77 1.78
C GLN A 517 -0.30 20.27 0.86
N VAL A 518 0.77 19.49 0.71
CA VAL A 518 1.86 19.75 -0.23
C VAL A 518 1.25 19.89 -1.62
N PHE A 519 0.57 18.85 -2.11
CA PHE A 519 -0.09 18.81 -3.43
C PHE A 519 -1.01 20.02 -3.69
N CYS A 520 -1.95 20.32 -2.79
CA CYS A 520 -2.89 21.44 -2.95
C CYS A 520 -2.22 22.83 -2.94
N SER A 521 -0.97 22.90 -2.46
CA SER A 521 -0.23 24.15 -2.33
C SER A 521 0.90 24.26 -3.36
N THR A 522 1.01 23.31 -4.28
CA THR A 522 1.98 23.26 -5.38
C THR A 522 1.27 23.55 -6.71
N PRO A 523 1.73 24.52 -7.50
CA PRO A 523 1.22 24.72 -8.86
C PRO A 523 1.45 23.47 -9.73
N PRO A 524 0.49 23.05 -10.58
CA PRO A 524 0.65 21.85 -11.41
C PRO A 524 1.95 21.80 -12.23
N SER A 525 2.33 22.93 -12.84
CA SER A 525 3.54 23.09 -13.68
C SER A 525 4.84 22.87 -12.92
N VAL A 526 4.89 23.10 -11.61
CA VAL A 526 6.08 22.83 -10.78
C VAL A 526 6.44 21.34 -10.81
N THR A 527 5.43 20.48 -10.90
CA THR A 527 5.59 19.01 -10.98
C THR A 527 5.59 18.45 -12.39
N TYR A 528 5.59 19.31 -13.42
CA TYR A 528 5.58 18.88 -14.82
C TYR A 528 6.79 18.01 -15.16
N ARG A 529 6.54 16.89 -15.85
CA ARG A 529 7.54 15.91 -16.31
C ARG A 529 7.22 15.51 -17.75
N GLN A 530 8.23 15.51 -18.62
CA GLN A 530 8.04 15.15 -20.03
C GLN A 530 7.73 13.65 -20.22
N HIS A 531 8.20 12.80 -19.29
CA HIS A 531 7.98 11.35 -19.35
C HIS A 531 6.70 10.91 -18.64
N GLU A 532 5.92 11.83 -18.06
CA GLU A 532 4.60 11.50 -17.53
C GLU A 532 3.69 11.01 -18.65
N ARG A 533 2.75 10.13 -18.32
CA ARG A 533 1.72 9.69 -19.26
C ARG A 533 0.97 10.92 -19.81
N PRO A 534 0.84 11.08 -21.14
CA PRO A 534 0.08 12.18 -21.71
C PRO A 534 -1.37 12.18 -21.19
N LYS A 535 -1.83 13.32 -20.66
CA LYS A 535 -3.24 13.48 -20.26
C LYS A 535 -4.11 13.30 -21.52
N PRO A 536 -5.23 12.55 -21.44
CA PRO A 536 -6.11 12.37 -22.59
C PRO A 536 -6.63 13.73 -23.08
N ASP A 537 -6.51 13.96 -24.38
CA ASP A 537 -6.84 15.22 -25.02
C ASP A 537 -8.32 15.60 -24.78
N PRO A 538 -8.62 16.71 -24.09
CA PRO A 538 -10.00 17.13 -23.84
C PRO A 538 -10.76 17.43 -25.13
N SER A 539 -10.07 17.73 -26.24
CA SER A 539 -10.68 17.97 -27.56
C SER A 539 -11.23 16.72 -28.25
N LYS A 540 -11.00 15.52 -27.70
CA LYS A 540 -11.66 14.29 -28.19
C LYS A 540 -13.03 14.03 -27.54
N ARG A 541 -13.44 14.82 -26.54
CA ARG A 541 -14.80 14.77 -25.96
C ARG A 541 -15.75 15.85 -26.49
N SER A 542 -15.23 16.86 -27.19
CA SER A 542 -16.00 17.88 -27.89
C SER A 542 -15.26 18.23 -29.18
N SER A 543 -15.97 18.20 -30.31
CA SER A 543 -15.54 18.49 -31.70
C SER A 543 -14.20 19.21 -31.87
N PRO A 544 -13.35 18.79 -32.84
CA PRO A 544 -12.01 19.35 -33.02
C PRO A 544 -12.08 20.83 -33.43
N SER A 545 -11.75 21.73 -32.51
CA SER A 545 -11.35 23.10 -32.86
C SER A 545 -9.85 23.07 -33.19
N PRO A 546 -9.41 23.31 -34.44
CA PRO A 546 -8.02 23.11 -34.86
C PRO A 546 -7.04 24.21 -34.40
N HIS A 547 -7.45 25.12 -33.53
CA HIS A 547 -6.66 26.30 -33.18
C HIS A 547 -6.78 26.63 -31.69
N LEU A 548 -5.91 26.05 -30.85
CA LEU A 548 -5.44 26.78 -29.67
C LEU A 548 -4.69 28.00 -30.21
N SER A 549 -5.11 29.21 -29.83
CA SER A 549 -4.40 30.43 -30.22
C SER A 549 -2.93 30.33 -29.80
N GLN A 550 -2.01 30.90 -30.58
CA GLN A 550 -0.57 30.94 -30.26
C GLN A 550 -0.30 31.46 -28.84
N ALA A 551 -1.10 32.43 -28.38
CA ALA A 551 -1.10 32.95 -27.02
C ALA A 551 -1.34 31.89 -25.92
N SER A 552 -2.05 30.80 -26.21
CA SER A 552 -2.29 29.70 -25.27
C SER A 552 -1.19 28.65 -25.30
N GLN A 553 -0.42 28.56 -26.39
CA GLN A 553 0.70 27.61 -26.51
C GLN A 553 1.93 28.12 -25.76
N ASP A 554 2.23 29.41 -25.87
CA ASP A 554 3.40 30.05 -25.21
C ASP A 554 3.31 29.99 -23.67
N LEU A 555 2.10 29.88 -23.12
CA LEU A 555 1.84 29.86 -21.68
C LEU A 555 1.99 28.49 -21.01
N VAL A 556 2.15 27.41 -21.77
CA VAL A 556 2.21 26.03 -21.25
C VAL A 556 3.67 25.59 -21.07
N MET A 557 3.92 24.64 -20.16
CA MET A 557 5.25 24.03 -20.01
C MET A 557 5.63 23.22 -21.25
N ASP A 558 6.90 23.33 -21.67
CA ASP A 558 7.54 22.38 -22.57
C ASP A 558 8.62 21.56 -21.83
N ALA A 559 9.23 20.60 -22.54
CA ALA A 559 10.22 19.71 -21.95
C ALA A 559 11.53 20.45 -21.61
N VAL A 560 11.99 20.31 -20.37
CA VAL A 560 13.29 20.82 -19.92
C VAL A 560 14.30 19.66 -19.90
N PRO A 561 15.50 19.82 -20.49
CA PRO A 561 16.53 18.79 -20.45
C PRO A 561 16.91 18.40 -19.02
N VAL A 562 17.15 17.11 -18.78
CA VAL A 562 17.53 16.58 -17.46
C VAL A 562 18.80 17.25 -16.91
N ALA A 563 19.75 17.60 -17.78
CA ALA A 563 20.97 18.31 -17.39
C ALA A 563 20.67 19.69 -16.79
N GLU A 564 19.72 20.44 -17.37
CA GLU A 564 19.28 21.73 -16.83
C GLU A 564 18.53 21.54 -15.52
N LEU A 565 17.60 20.58 -15.46
CA LEU A 565 16.84 20.29 -14.24
C LEU A 565 17.75 19.95 -13.05
N LYS A 566 18.87 19.27 -13.29
CA LYS A 566 19.85 18.93 -12.26
C LYS A 566 20.72 20.10 -11.80
N GLN A 567 20.94 21.09 -12.67
CA GLN A 567 21.70 22.29 -12.33
C GLN A 567 20.86 23.27 -11.52
N GLU A 568 19.57 23.36 -11.80
CA GLU A 568 18.64 24.24 -11.10
C GLU A 568 18.29 23.71 -9.71
N LYS A 569 18.24 24.59 -8.69
CA LYS A 569 17.80 24.22 -7.33
C LYS A 569 16.32 24.49 -7.05
N CYS A 570 15.61 25.16 -7.96
CA CYS A 570 14.21 25.52 -7.80
C CYS A 570 13.39 25.11 -9.03
N PRO A 571 12.08 24.84 -8.86
CA PRO A 571 11.24 24.46 -9.97
C PRO A 571 10.87 25.65 -10.86
N ARG A 572 10.54 25.35 -12.12
CA ARG A 572 9.91 26.30 -13.04
C ARG A 572 8.38 26.22 -12.95
N ALA A 573 7.70 27.35 -13.13
CA ALA A 573 6.25 27.44 -13.28
C ALA A 573 5.90 28.03 -14.66
N CYS A 574 4.81 27.59 -15.28
CA CYS A 574 4.40 28.14 -16.57
C CYS A 574 3.58 29.42 -16.44
N GLY A 575 3.45 30.14 -17.55
CA GLY A 575 2.65 31.36 -17.60
C GLY A 575 1.16 31.14 -17.29
N ALA A 576 0.58 30.01 -17.73
CA ALA A 576 -0.83 29.70 -17.48
C ALA A 576 -1.13 29.57 -15.98
N ASP A 577 -0.34 28.78 -15.25
CA ASP A 577 -0.47 28.61 -13.80
C ASP A 577 -0.25 29.94 -13.08
N LEU A 578 0.73 30.75 -13.52
CA LEU A 578 1.00 32.05 -12.90
C LEU A 578 -0.18 33.01 -13.07
N LEU A 579 -0.79 33.06 -14.26
CA LEU A 579 -1.97 33.89 -14.50
C LEU A 579 -3.18 33.41 -13.69
N GLU A 580 -3.38 32.11 -13.54
CA GLU A 580 -4.44 31.56 -12.68
C GLU A 580 -4.23 31.96 -11.21
N LEU A 581 -2.99 31.85 -10.71
CA LEU A 581 -2.64 32.28 -9.36
C LEU A 581 -2.85 33.78 -9.12
N LEU A 582 -2.55 34.61 -10.13
CA LEU A 582 -2.77 36.06 -10.10
C LEU A 582 -4.25 36.43 -10.22
N ALA A 583 -5.04 35.67 -10.98
CA ALA A 583 -6.48 35.91 -11.17
C ALA A 583 -7.27 35.60 -9.88
N HIS A 584 -6.86 34.58 -9.13
CA HIS A 584 -7.43 34.27 -7.82
C HIS A 584 -6.86 35.18 -6.72
N LYS A 585 -7.07 36.50 -6.89
CA LYS A 585 -6.75 37.55 -5.89
C LYS A 585 -7.65 37.38 -4.67
N LYS A 586 -7.24 36.52 -3.73
CA LYS A 586 -7.39 36.62 -2.25
C LYS A 586 -7.38 35.23 -1.62
N SER A 587 -6.46 35.02 -0.68
CA SER A 587 -6.60 34.00 0.37
C SER A 587 -7.83 34.32 1.26
N ARG A 588 -8.28 33.39 2.12
CA ARG A 588 -9.20 33.68 3.24
C ARG A 588 -8.73 34.88 4.09
N SER A 589 -7.44 35.22 4.05
CA SER A 589 -6.80 36.35 4.74
C SER A 589 -6.72 37.66 3.91
N GLY A 590 -7.29 37.74 2.70
CA GLY A 590 -7.31 38.95 1.88
C GLY A 590 -6.01 39.33 1.15
N ARG A 591 -4.89 38.62 1.35
CA ARG A 591 -3.60 38.85 0.65
C ARG A 591 -3.46 38.00 -0.63
N ALA A 592 -2.66 38.48 -1.57
CA ALA A 592 -2.32 37.78 -2.81
C ALA A 592 -1.59 36.44 -2.53
N LYS A 593 -1.85 35.44 -3.36
CA LYS A 593 -1.29 34.07 -3.19
C LYS A 593 0.12 33.93 -3.76
N VAL A 594 0.48 34.82 -4.69
CA VAL A 594 1.75 34.84 -5.41
C VAL A 594 2.30 36.27 -5.43
N LEU A 595 3.63 36.40 -5.38
CA LEU A 595 4.38 37.61 -5.66
C LEU A 595 5.24 37.35 -6.90
N VAL A 596 5.15 38.23 -7.90
CA VAL A 596 6.04 38.21 -9.06
C VAL A 596 7.21 39.15 -8.78
N VAL A 597 8.42 38.63 -8.89
CA VAL A 597 9.67 39.38 -8.74
C VAL A 597 10.31 39.50 -10.11
N ASP A 598 10.17 40.66 -10.74
CA ASP A 598 10.76 40.95 -12.04
C ASP A 598 12.19 41.46 -11.85
N ILE A 599 13.17 40.64 -12.26
CA ILE A 599 14.60 40.92 -12.07
C ILE A 599 15.26 41.60 -13.26
N ARG A 600 14.46 41.97 -14.28
CA ARG A 600 14.96 42.72 -15.44
C ARG A 600 15.38 44.14 -15.04
N PRO A 601 16.23 44.79 -15.85
CA PRO A 601 16.55 46.21 -15.70
C PRO A 601 15.29 47.07 -15.56
N SER A 602 15.37 48.14 -14.78
CA SER A 602 14.19 48.96 -14.44
C SER A 602 13.56 49.65 -15.65
N ASP A 603 14.33 49.91 -16.70
CA ASP A 603 13.83 50.40 -17.99
C ASP A 603 12.96 49.34 -18.69
N GLU A 604 13.40 48.08 -18.77
CA GLU A 604 12.58 47.00 -19.33
C GLU A 604 11.30 46.73 -18.53
N PHE A 605 11.40 46.82 -17.20
CA PHE A 605 10.24 46.71 -16.30
C PHE A 605 9.21 47.81 -16.59
N ALA A 606 9.66 49.05 -16.79
CA ALA A 606 8.79 50.19 -17.08
C ALA A 606 8.06 50.08 -18.43
N HIS A 607 8.61 49.35 -19.40
CA HIS A 607 7.96 49.12 -20.69
C HIS A 607 6.81 48.08 -20.63
N GLY A 608 6.76 47.25 -19.58
CA GLY A 608 5.68 46.30 -19.38
C GLY A 608 6.07 45.13 -18.48
N THR A 609 5.24 44.84 -17.49
CA THR A 609 5.39 43.74 -16.53
C THR A 609 4.03 43.14 -16.17
N LEU A 610 3.98 42.14 -15.30
CA LEU A 610 2.72 41.64 -14.75
C LEU A 610 2.17 42.59 -13.67
N ALA A 611 0.85 42.66 -13.56
CA ALA A 611 0.19 43.47 -12.54
C ALA A 611 0.63 43.04 -11.13
N ASP A 612 0.87 44.02 -10.26
CA ASP A 612 1.35 43.84 -8.87
C ASP A 612 2.76 43.19 -8.74
N ALA A 613 3.52 43.09 -9.84
CA ALA A 613 4.92 42.65 -9.79
C ALA A 613 5.82 43.73 -9.16
N ILE A 614 6.86 43.29 -8.43
CA ILE A 614 7.92 44.17 -7.92
C ILE A 614 9.15 44.09 -8.83
N ASN A 615 9.89 45.20 -8.95
CA ASN A 615 11.16 45.22 -9.68
C ASN A 615 12.34 45.10 -8.70
N LEU A 616 13.15 44.05 -8.87
CA LEU A 616 14.39 43.82 -8.13
C LEU A 616 15.50 43.43 -9.12
N PRO A 617 16.10 44.40 -9.85
CA PRO A 617 17.10 44.11 -10.87
C PRO A 617 18.25 43.27 -10.31
N ALA A 618 18.62 42.19 -11.01
CA ALA A 618 19.54 41.18 -10.48
C ALA A 618 20.90 41.75 -10.05
N GLU A 619 21.47 42.66 -10.84
CA GLU A 619 22.81 43.23 -10.63
C GLU A 619 22.91 44.13 -9.39
N SER A 620 21.80 44.77 -8.98
CA SER A 620 21.77 45.70 -7.86
C SER A 620 21.12 45.14 -6.60
N SER A 621 20.37 44.03 -6.74
CA SER A 621 19.54 43.48 -5.66
C SER A 621 20.18 42.32 -4.91
N ILE A 622 21.25 41.71 -5.46
CA ILE A 622 22.01 40.64 -4.82
C ILE A 622 23.47 41.06 -4.67
N THR A 623 24.03 40.87 -3.47
CA THR A 623 25.44 41.14 -3.18
C THR A 623 26.36 40.11 -3.86
N HIS A 624 27.67 40.38 -3.94
CA HIS A 624 28.65 39.38 -4.40
C HIS A 624 28.65 38.08 -3.56
N GLU A 625 28.16 38.14 -2.32
CA GLU A 625 28.02 36.99 -1.42
C GLU A 625 26.68 36.25 -1.60
N GLY A 626 25.85 36.67 -2.57
CA GLY A 626 24.57 36.02 -2.85
C GLY A 626 23.45 36.39 -1.87
N LEU A 627 23.56 37.51 -1.15
CA LEU A 627 22.54 37.98 -0.20
C LEU A 627 21.66 39.06 -0.80
N LEU A 628 20.38 39.08 -0.43
CA LEU A 628 19.46 40.15 -0.83
C LEU A 628 19.87 41.48 -0.20
N VAL A 629 19.97 42.52 -1.01
CA VAL A 629 20.24 43.89 -0.54
C VAL A 629 18.99 44.45 0.17
N PRO A 630 19.12 44.99 1.40
CA PRO A 630 18.00 45.62 2.10
C PRO A 630 17.47 46.86 1.37
N GLY A 631 16.15 47.00 1.32
CA GLY A 631 15.48 48.11 0.65
C GLY A 631 13.95 47.91 0.58
N PRO A 632 13.21 48.91 0.09
CA PRO A 632 11.74 48.89 0.13
C PRO A 632 11.12 47.67 -0.59
N GLN A 633 11.69 47.27 -1.73
CA GLN A 633 11.19 46.13 -2.50
C GLN A 633 11.58 44.79 -1.86
N SER A 634 12.75 44.70 -1.21
CA SER A 634 13.11 43.49 -0.45
C SER A 634 12.30 43.38 0.85
N ASP A 635 11.86 44.48 1.46
CA ASP A 635 10.88 44.47 2.55
C ASP A 635 9.52 43.93 2.09
N VAL A 636 9.07 44.31 0.89
CA VAL A 636 7.87 43.73 0.27
C VAL A 636 8.07 42.22 0.05
N LEU A 637 9.19 41.80 -0.54
CA LEU A 637 9.51 40.38 -0.74
C LEU A 637 9.48 39.59 0.58
N ASN A 638 10.10 40.12 1.64
CA ASN A 638 10.08 39.54 2.98
C ASN A 638 8.66 39.40 3.55
N SER A 639 7.77 40.35 3.28
CA SER A 639 6.36 40.30 3.73
C SER A 639 5.55 39.17 3.08
N TYR A 640 6.04 38.62 1.96
CA TYR A 640 5.46 37.49 1.23
C TYR A 640 6.08 36.13 1.59
N ARG A 641 6.98 36.05 2.57
CA ARG A 641 7.58 34.78 2.99
C ARG A 641 6.50 33.75 3.36
N GLY A 642 6.57 32.55 2.77
CA GLY A 642 5.55 31.51 2.90
C GLY A 642 4.42 31.55 1.83
N LYS A 643 4.41 32.56 0.95
CA LYS A 643 3.62 32.58 -0.29
C LYS A 643 4.46 32.13 -1.47
N ILE A 644 3.82 31.91 -2.62
CA ILE A 644 4.54 31.58 -3.85
C ILE A 644 5.30 32.83 -4.32
N ILE A 645 6.59 32.69 -4.57
CA ILE A 645 7.44 33.76 -5.13
C ILE A 645 7.87 33.28 -6.51
N CYS A 646 7.43 33.98 -7.56
CA CYS A 646 7.80 33.67 -8.93
C CYS A 646 8.84 34.68 -9.42
N VAL A 647 10.08 34.22 -9.62
CA VAL A 647 11.17 35.02 -10.17
C VAL A 647 11.03 35.05 -11.69
N MET A 648 10.88 36.25 -12.24
CA MET A 648 10.64 36.50 -13.65
C MET A 648 11.80 37.30 -14.24
N GLY A 649 12.32 36.83 -15.36
CA GLY A 649 13.29 37.55 -16.19
C GLY A 649 12.91 37.49 -17.67
N SER A 650 13.86 37.75 -18.53
CA SER A 650 13.81 37.50 -19.98
C SER A 650 14.48 36.16 -20.31
N ARG A 651 14.29 35.66 -21.53
CA ARG A 651 15.07 34.51 -22.02
C ARG A 651 16.57 34.80 -22.12
N HIS A 652 16.94 36.06 -22.29
CA HIS A 652 18.32 36.49 -22.50
C HIS A 652 19.14 36.56 -21.20
N ASN A 653 18.49 36.73 -20.05
CA ASN A 653 19.14 36.80 -18.74
C ASN A 653 18.80 35.59 -17.84
N TRP A 654 18.51 34.43 -18.44
CA TRP A 654 18.11 33.22 -17.71
C TRP A 654 19.09 32.81 -16.60
N GLU A 655 20.40 32.93 -16.82
CA GLU A 655 21.40 32.63 -15.79
C GLU A 655 21.23 33.50 -14.52
N HIS A 656 20.85 34.77 -14.70
CA HIS A 656 20.55 35.67 -13.57
C HIS A 656 19.26 35.25 -12.86
N VAL A 657 18.26 34.74 -13.59
CA VAL A 657 17.00 34.22 -13.02
C VAL A 657 17.27 33.05 -12.11
N ILE A 658 18.07 32.07 -12.57
CA ILE A 658 18.45 30.91 -11.76
C ILE A 658 19.21 31.36 -10.51
N LYS A 659 20.29 32.14 -10.67
CA LYS A 659 21.11 32.59 -9.53
C LYS A 659 20.31 33.39 -8.50
N PHE A 660 19.38 34.23 -8.96
CA PHE A 660 18.52 34.99 -8.07
C PHE A 660 17.59 34.07 -7.27
N ALA A 661 16.94 33.11 -7.94
CA ALA A 661 16.07 32.15 -7.26
C ALA A 661 16.85 31.25 -6.29
N GLU A 662 18.05 30.81 -6.65
CA GLU A 662 18.96 30.05 -5.78
C GLU A 662 19.36 30.82 -4.53
N SER A 663 19.64 32.12 -4.67
CA SER A 663 19.91 33.01 -3.54
C SER A 663 18.72 33.09 -2.58
N LEU A 664 17.49 33.13 -3.09
CA LEU A 664 16.28 33.08 -2.25
C LEU A 664 16.15 31.75 -1.52
N VAL A 665 16.38 30.64 -2.21
CA VAL A 665 16.35 29.29 -1.60
C VAL A 665 17.42 29.16 -0.52
N ALA A 666 18.64 29.64 -0.76
CA ALA A 666 19.74 29.65 0.21
C ALA A 666 19.40 30.49 1.46
N GLN A 667 18.62 31.55 1.31
CA GLN A 667 18.07 32.37 2.39
C GLN A 667 16.77 31.79 3.00
N GLU A 668 16.46 30.52 2.71
CA GLU A 668 15.32 29.78 3.22
C GLU A 668 13.96 30.44 2.90
N PHE A 669 13.82 31.06 1.73
CA PHE A 669 12.51 31.44 1.21
C PHE A 669 11.80 30.19 0.69
N PRO A 670 10.66 29.77 1.28
CA PRO A 670 9.89 28.66 0.75
C PRO A 670 9.10 29.13 -0.48
N ARG A 671 8.72 28.16 -1.32
CA ARG A 671 7.82 28.31 -2.48
C ARG A 671 8.35 29.26 -3.56
N VAL A 672 9.68 29.26 -3.75
CA VAL A 672 10.34 29.98 -4.84
C VAL A 672 10.28 29.14 -6.11
N CYS A 673 9.82 29.74 -7.20
CA CYS A 673 9.89 29.16 -8.55
C CYS A 673 10.34 30.21 -9.57
N THR A 674 10.80 29.78 -10.73
CA THR A 674 11.13 30.66 -11.85
C THR A 674 10.06 30.61 -12.93
N LEU A 675 9.82 31.72 -13.64
CA LEU A 675 8.92 31.73 -14.77
C LEU A 675 9.56 31.04 -15.97
N HIS A 676 8.96 29.95 -16.42
CA HIS A 676 9.40 29.23 -17.60
C HIS A 676 9.35 30.11 -18.86
N GLN A 677 10.45 30.13 -19.62
CA GLN A 677 10.60 30.89 -20.88
C GLN A 677 10.51 32.43 -20.75
N GLY A 678 10.58 32.97 -19.52
CA GLY A 678 10.64 34.41 -19.27
C GLY A 678 9.35 35.17 -19.55
N VAL A 679 9.39 36.49 -19.36
CA VAL A 679 8.27 37.43 -19.53
C VAL A 679 7.67 37.40 -20.96
N GLU A 680 8.45 36.94 -21.94
CA GLU A 680 8.09 36.88 -23.34
C GLU A 680 6.86 36.01 -23.61
N VAL A 681 6.59 35.02 -22.76
CA VAL A 681 5.40 34.16 -22.84
C VAL A 681 4.09 34.95 -22.78
N PHE A 682 4.12 36.14 -22.18
CA PHE A 682 2.93 36.97 -22.02
C PHE A 682 2.67 37.92 -23.19
N ARG A 683 3.62 38.10 -24.12
CA ARG A 683 3.50 39.08 -25.22
C ARG A 683 2.25 38.89 -26.07
N ALA A 684 1.93 37.64 -26.40
CA ALA A 684 0.74 37.31 -27.20
C ALA A 684 -0.56 37.30 -26.38
N SER A 685 -0.47 37.19 -25.05
CA SER A 685 -1.63 37.10 -24.15
C SER A 685 -2.24 38.46 -23.77
N GLY A 686 -1.49 39.55 -23.94
CA GLY A 686 -1.91 40.88 -23.48
C GLY A 686 -1.91 41.06 -21.96
N ALA A 687 -1.29 40.15 -21.20
CA ALA A 687 -1.25 40.20 -19.74
C ALA A 687 -0.27 41.25 -19.16
N LEU A 688 0.59 41.82 -20.00
CA LEU A 688 1.56 42.83 -19.57
C LEU A 688 0.91 44.20 -19.44
N VAL A 689 1.19 44.88 -18.35
CA VAL A 689 0.74 46.24 -18.02
C VAL A 689 1.94 47.15 -17.82
N VAL A 690 1.77 48.44 -18.12
CA VAL A 690 2.76 49.47 -17.75
C VAL A 690 2.61 49.74 -16.26
N PRO A 691 3.67 49.56 -15.45
CA PRO A 691 3.61 49.81 -14.02
C PRO A 691 3.32 51.29 -13.75
N SER A 692 2.41 51.56 -12.80
CA SER A 692 1.91 52.89 -12.45
C SER A 692 2.84 53.67 -11.53
#